data_AF-A0A5B7DJL5-F1
#
_entry.id   AF-A0A5B7DJL5-F1
#
_cell.length_a   1.000
_cell.length_b   1.000
_cell.length_c   1.000
_cell.angle_alpha   90.00
_cell.angle_beta   90.00
_cell.angle_gamma   90.00
#
_symmetry.space_group_name_H-M   'P 1'
#
loop_
_entity.id
_entity.type
_entity.pdbx_description
1 polymer ?
#
loop_
_entity_poly.entity_id
_entity_poly.type
_entity_poly.pdbx_seq_one_letter_code
_entity_poly.pdbx_strand_id
1 'polypeptide(L)'
;MAGEGTNPFAHLLSEIKIGGETFKYYNLLDLKDKRYDRLPFSIRVLLEAAVRNCDNFQVKEEDVHNILDWEKKQNVAEGVEVAFRPARVILQDFTGVPAVVDFAAMRDAVKDLGGDPKKINPICPADLVIDHSVQVEFSRTRGGDDPGGGGSLSGQSCGRCVSYGQPGCLSASMAGRRPSSRSYTRGRQPHRHGSQGSRSRPTSPLLQSQPSSPAVYSSIQSGFPQPVFVCPPAVAVPGTVVVGVQQPWPYQPTPSTSTYQLSSMVSHISIGESPVTYQQQTGTYTPVIHGYQPPVYPSLQYTSVSGAQYPANYYLGPPYRQSSLPDSRAPTPDQSHKSDSESHCSVDVEDLSFRPCGTSNARLKLLRTQVAAESVTSVSETSSIKSDTSVTPSLRLSVSSLPSPLDVPGIPIQDEVSSALQKNQELEFERNYERFIFLKWGAQALKNMLIVPPGSGIVHQVNLEYLARVVFKNESLLFPDSLVGTDSHTTMINGLGVIGWGVGGIEAEAVMLGQAVSMVLPKVVGYCITGTLSPLSTSTDLVLTITKHLRQVGVVGKFVEFYGPGVEQLSLADRATISNMCPEYGATVGFFPVDNTTIKYLRQSSRDEKKIAEIEAYLKAVNMFRNFSDASQDPIYSEVVTLDLGDVVPSLSGPKRPHDRVPVSGMKEDFSNCLGNQIGFKGYGLPADQHDKTVPFVYENQEYTLRHGSVVIAAITSCTNTSNPTVMLGAGLLAKNAVEAGLKVAPYIKTSLSPGSGVVTHYLQHSGVTPFLTKLGFDIVGYGCMTCIGNSGPIPEPIVEAIEKNDLVCCGVLSGNRNFEGRIHPNTRANYLASPLLVIAYALAGRVDIDFEAEPIGLGVSGNPVFLRDIWPKRGEIQQVERDHVLPVMFKDVYARITTGNERWNKLEAPEDVLYPWDTRSTYIKKPPFFEGMTKELPAVKSIENAYALLNLGDSVTTDHISPAGSIARNSPAARYLAAKGLTPREFNSYGSRRGNDAVMARGTFANIRLVNKLAKKTGPRTLHVPSQEEMDVFDAADRYREEKQPVIILAGKEYGSGSSRDWAAKGPFLLGVRAVIAESYERIHRSNLVGMGIIPLQYMSGENATTLGITGKEAFTIKLPEELKTGMTIPVQMGNRSFNTILRFDTDVELTYFKHGGILNYMIRKMI
;
A
#
# COMPACT_ATOMS: atom_id res chain seq x y z
N MET A 1 25.58 26.28 -3.26
CA MET A 1 24.40 27.00 -3.79
C MET A 1 24.47 26.94 -5.30
N ALA A 2 23.35 26.75 -5.99
CA ALA A 2 23.25 26.75 -7.44
C ALA A 2 21.82 27.14 -7.83
N GLY A 3 21.67 28.07 -8.78
CA GLY A 3 20.38 28.40 -9.41
C GLY A 3 19.32 29.05 -8.51
N GLU A 4 19.53 30.30 -8.08
CA GLU A 4 18.38 31.20 -7.81
C GLU A 4 17.82 31.71 -9.15
N GLY A 5 17.25 30.78 -9.94
CA GLY A 5 16.49 31.12 -11.13
C GLY A 5 15.14 31.71 -10.73
N THR A 6 14.77 32.87 -11.27
CA THR A 6 13.41 33.39 -11.14
C THR A 6 12.45 32.45 -11.85
N ASN A 7 11.44 31.92 -11.15
CA ASN A 7 10.44 31.02 -11.75
C ASN A 7 9.83 31.69 -13.02
N PRO A 8 10.00 31.09 -14.22
CA PRO A 8 9.51 31.66 -15.48
C PRO A 8 8.01 31.96 -15.48
N PHE A 9 7.23 31.17 -14.74
CA PHE A 9 5.78 31.26 -14.62
C PHE A 9 5.30 32.21 -13.50
N ALA A 10 6.21 32.97 -12.86
CA ALA A 10 5.84 33.98 -11.87
C ALA A 10 4.88 35.06 -12.41
N HIS A 11 4.78 35.22 -13.73
CA HIS A 11 3.80 36.09 -14.40
C HIS A 11 2.35 35.59 -14.30
N LEU A 12 2.11 34.34 -13.88
CA LEU A 12 0.78 33.77 -13.60
C LEU A 12 0.32 33.98 -12.15
N LEU A 13 1.12 34.66 -11.32
CA LEU A 13 0.84 34.85 -9.89
C LEU A 13 -0.23 35.94 -9.68
N SER A 14 -1.48 35.51 -9.53
CA SER A 14 -2.66 36.36 -9.38
C SER A 14 -3.15 36.43 -7.93
N GLU A 15 -3.90 37.48 -7.59
CA GLU A 15 -4.46 37.68 -6.25
C GLU A 15 -5.96 37.31 -6.18
N ILE A 16 -6.37 36.69 -5.07
CA ILE A 16 -7.77 36.37 -4.76
C ILE A 16 -8.12 36.86 -3.35
N LYS A 17 -9.33 37.43 -3.18
CA LYS A 17 -9.80 37.98 -1.90
C LYS A 17 -10.87 37.09 -1.30
N ILE A 18 -10.61 36.55 -0.11
CA ILE A 18 -11.45 35.54 0.55
C ILE A 18 -11.61 35.95 2.02
N GLY A 19 -12.85 36.12 2.48
CA GLY A 19 -13.14 36.48 3.88
C GLY A 19 -12.60 37.85 4.35
N GLY A 20 -12.06 38.67 3.45
CA GLY A 20 -11.37 39.93 3.75
C GLY A 20 -9.84 39.84 3.73
N GLU A 21 -9.27 38.63 3.79
CA GLU A 21 -7.85 38.39 3.53
C GLU A 21 -7.57 38.37 2.01
N THR A 22 -6.34 38.72 1.63
CA THR A 22 -5.86 38.65 0.22
C THR A 22 -4.78 37.58 0.11
N PHE A 23 -4.97 36.68 -0.84
CA PHE A 23 -4.13 35.51 -1.08
C PHE A 23 -3.54 35.58 -2.47
N LYS A 24 -2.45 34.84 -2.71
CA LYS A 24 -1.83 34.67 -4.02
C LYS A 24 -1.99 33.23 -4.49
N TYR A 25 -2.08 33.04 -5.80
CA TYR A 25 -2.08 31.71 -6.41
C TYR A 25 -1.57 31.77 -7.86
N TYR A 26 -1.07 30.65 -8.37
CA TYR A 26 -0.77 30.54 -9.80
C TYR A 26 -2.08 30.29 -10.55
N ASN A 27 -2.55 31.29 -11.31
CA ASN A 27 -3.77 31.17 -12.09
C ASN A 27 -3.49 30.45 -13.41
N LEU A 28 -3.73 29.14 -13.44
CA LEU A 28 -3.52 28.34 -14.66
C LEU A 28 -4.41 28.75 -15.83
N LEU A 29 -5.50 29.50 -15.61
CA LEU A 29 -6.31 30.08 -16.68
C LEU A 29 -5.57 31.20 -17.44
N ASP A 30 -4.61 31.89 -16.81
CA ASP A 30 -3.81 32.94 -17.45
C ASP A 30 -2.77 32.40 -18.45
N LEU A 31 -2.55 31.07 -18.49
CA LEU A 31 -1.89 30.38 -19.61
C LEU A 31 -2.64 30.57 -20.94
N LYS A 32 -3.96 30.87 -20.88
CA LYS A 32 -4.85 31.13 -22.04
C LYS A 32 -4.88 29.98 -23.06
N ASP A 33 -4.62 28.77 -22.60
CA ASP A 33 -4.53 27.57 -23.44
C ASP A 33 -5.72 26.62 -23.22
N LYS A 34 -6.47 26.37 -24.29
CA LYS A 34 -7.67 25.50 -24.30
C LYS A 34 -7.37 24.03 -23.98
N ARG A 35 -6.10 23.61 -23.92
CA ARG A 35 -5.72 22.29 -23.43
C ARG A 35 -6.04 22.12 -21.96
N TYR A 36 -5.89 23.17 -21.15
CA TYR A 36 -6.07 23.09 -19.68
C TYR A 36 -7.46 22.57 -19.28
N ASP A 37 -8.53 23.11 -19.89
CA ASP A 37 -9.90 22.72 -19.59
C ASP A 37 -10.24 21.27 -20.01
N ARG A 38 -9.44 20.66 -20.90
CA ARG A 38 -9.57 19.27 -21.37
C ARG A 38 -8.83 18.27 -20.46
N LEU A 39 -7.86 18.74 -19.67
CA LEU A 39 -7.02 17.87 -18.83
C LEU A 39 -7.85 17.17 -17.74
N PRO A 40 -7.60 15.88 -17.45
CA PRO A 40 -8.05 15.23 -16.23
C PRO A 40 -7.63 16.03 -14.99
N PHE A 41 -8.50 16.09 -13.98
CA PHE A 41 -8.27 16.95 -12.81
C PHE A 41 -7.01 16.54 -12.04
N SER A 42 -6.68 15.25 -12.04
CA SER A 42 -5.41 14.70 -11.53
C SER A 42 -4.17 15.28 -12.23
N ILE A 43 -4.24 15.53 -13.54
CA ILE A 43 -3.14 16.15 -14.32
C ILE A 43 -3.07 17.65 -14.08
N ARG A 44 -4.19 18.33 -13.80
CA ARG A 44 -4.20 19.76 -13.40
C ARG A 44 -3.39 20.00 -12.12
N VAL A 45 -3.43 19.07 -11.17
CA VAL A 45 -2.62 19.13 -9.94
C VAL A 45 -1.12 18.93 -10.22
N LEU A 46 -0.75 18.03 -11.15
CA LEU A 46 0.64 17.92 -11.60
C LEU A 46 1.12 19.21 -12.27
N LEU A 47 0.27 19.83 -13.10
CA LEU A 47 0.58 21.09 -13.79
C LEU A 47 0.80 22.24 -12.82
N GLU A 48 -0.06 22.40 -11.80
CA GLU A 48 0.12 23.40 -10.74
C GLU A 48 1.44 23.20 -10.00
N ALA A 49 1.73 21.96 -9.60
CA ALA A 49 2.97 21.64 -8.90
C ALA A 49 4.21 21.95 -9.74
N ALA A 50 4.19 21.67 -11.05
CA ALA A 50 5.29 22.02 -11.94
C ALA A 50 5.41 23.54 -12.14
N VAL A 51 4.31 24.24 -12.45
CA VAL A 51 4.26 25.70 -12.64
C VAL A 51 4.79 26.44 -11.41
N ARG A 52 4.35 26.07 -10.21
CA ARG A 52 4.76 26.72 -8.95
C ARG A 52 6.22 26.46 -8.56
N ASN A 53 6.79 25.32 -8.95
CA ASN A 53 8.11 24.87 -8.53
C ASN A 53 9.18 24.90 -9.63
N CYS A 54 8.88 25.47 -10.81
CA CYS A 54 9.82 25.59 -11.92
C CYS A 54 11.08 26.38 -11.50
N ASP A 55 12.21 25.67 -11.45
CA ASP A 55 13.54 26.17 -11.06
C ASP A 55 14.57 26.03 -12.18
N ASN A 56 14.17 25.47 -13.33
CA ASN A 56 15.02 25.11 -14.48
C ASN A 56 16.22 24.22 -14.13
N PHE A 57 16.11 23.44 -13.04
CA PHE A 57 17.11 22.44 -12.65
C PHE A 57 16.47 21.09 -12.31
N GLN A 58 15.55 21.06 -11.35
CA GLN A 58 14.73 19.89 -11.02
C GLN A 58 13.39 19.88 -11.76
N VAL A 59 12.80 21.05 -11.97
CA VAL A 59 11.55 21.26 -12.69
C VAL A 59 11.80 22.31 -13.76
N LYS A 60 11.79 21.89 -15.02
CA LYS A 60 12.09 22.70 -16.20
C LYS A 60 10.81 23.30 -16.78
N GLU A 61 10.95 24.35 -17.58
CA GLU A 61 9.87 24.84 -18.44
C GLU A 61 9.32 23.73 -19.36
N GLU A 62 10.19 22.81 -19.79
CA GLU A 62 9.78 21.65 -20.59
C GLU A 62 8.82 20.72 -19.83
N ASP A 63 8.99 20.49 -18.52
CA ASP A 63 8.07 19.68 -17.72
C ASP A 63 6.66 20.28 -17.73
N VAL A 64 6.56 21.60 -17.53
CA VAL A 64 5.29 22.34 -17.56
C VAL A 64 4.61 22.22 -18.93
N HIS A 65 5.37 22.37 -20.02
CA HIS A 65 4.84 22.23 -21.38
C HIS A 65 4.50 20.77 -21.74
N ASN A 66 5.23 19.79 -21.22
CA ASN A 66 4.95 18.36 -21.39
C ASN A 66 3.67 17.94 -20.66
N ILE A 67 3.42 18.46 -19.44
CA ILE A 67 2.16 18.23 -18.71
C ILE A 67 0.99 18.95 -19.39
N LEU A 68 1.17 20.18 -19.89
CA LEU A 68 0.10 20.91 -20.60
C LEU A 68 -0.26 20.26 -21.95
N ASP A 69 0.69 19.59 -22.63
CA ASP A 69 0.44 18.81 -23.85
C ASP A 69 0.14 17.33 -23.59
N TRP A 70 -0.30 16.97 -22.37
CA TRP A 70 -0.58 15.59 -21.92
C TRP A 70 -1.37 14.76 -22.92
N GLU A 71 -2.40 15.35 -23.56
CA GLU A 71 -3.27 14.66 -24.53
C GLU A 71 -2.45 13.94 -25.63
N LYS A 72 -1.33 14.55 -26.06
CA LYS A 72 -0.36 13.94 -26.99
C LYS A 72 0.76 13.20 -26.25
N LYS A 73 1.36 13.84 -25.24
CA LYS A 73 2.62 13.39 -24.60
C LYS A 73 2.46 12.03 -23.90
N GLN A 74 1.27 11.70 -23.40
CA GLN A 74 0.93 10.38 -22.85
C GLN A 74 1.06 9.19 -23.83
N ASN A 75 1.18 9.46 -25.13
CA ASN A 75 1.20 8.46 -26.20
C ASN A 75 2.58 8.34 -26.89
N VAL A 76 3.61 9.01 -26.38
CA VAL A 76 5.00 8.79 -26.82
C VAL A 76 5.43 7.39 -26.41
N ALA A 77 5.95 6.60 -27.36
CA ALA A 77 6.24 5.18 -27.17
C ALA A 77 7.32 4.88 -26.11
N GLU A 78 8.28 5.80 -25.94
CA GLU A 78 9.34 5.74 -24.93
C GLU A 78 8.88 6.31 -23.56
N GLY A 79 7.67 6.89 -23.51
CA GLY A 79 7.21 7.73 -22.42
C GLY A 79 7.71 9.17 -22.51
N VAL A 80 7.20 10.03 -21.64
CA VAL A 80 7.74 11.37 -21.37
C VAL A 80 7.86 11.47 -19.86
N GLU A 81 9.07 11.61 -19.33
CA GLU A 81 9.23 11.88 -17.90
C GLU A 81 8.86 13.33 -17.57
N VAL A 82 8.30 13.52 -16.38
CA VAL A 82 7.99 14.84 -15.81
C VAL A 82 8.34 14.86 -14.32
N ALA A 83 8.86 15.98 -13.86
CA ALA A 83 9.16 16.20 -12.45
C ALA A 83 7.91 16.60 -11.63
N PHE A 84 7.66 15.91 -10.52
CA PHE A 84 6.56 16.21 -9.59
C PHE A 84 7.08 16.52 -8.18
N ARG A 85 6.66 17.67 -7.62
CA ARG A 85 7.05 18.12 -6.28
C ARG A 85 5.82 18.22 -5.36
N PRO A 86 5.52 17.18 -4.55
CA PRO A 86 4.35 17.15 -3.68
C PRO A 86 4.44 18.21 -2.56
N ALA A 87 3.29 18.58 -2.01
CA ALA A 87 3.20 19.56 -0.92
C ALA A 87 3.75 19.05 0.42
N ARG A 88 3.64 17.74 0.71
CA ARG A 88 4.07 17.11 1.97
C ARG A 88 4.43 15.62 1.79
N VAL A 89 4.88 14.99 2.88
CA VAL A 89 5.15 13.55 2.99
C VAL A 89 4.37 12.96 4.17
N ILE A 90 3.93 11.71 4.06
CA ILE A 90 3.34 10.96 5.19
C ILE A 90 4.10 9.65 5.48
N LEU A 91 4.26 9.32 6.76
CA LEU A 91 4.97 8.11 7.23
C LEU A 91 4.16 7.33 8.25
N GLN A 92 4.51 6.06 8.42
CA GLN A 92 4.05 5.18 9.50
C GLN A 92 5.24 4.54 10.22
N ASP A 93 5.11 4.07 11.46
CA ASP A 93 6.29 3.77 12.31
C ASP A 93 7.23 2.66 11.80
N PHE A 94 6.78 1.72 10.96
CA PHE A 94 7.68 0.73 10.33
C PHE A 94 8.53 1.34 9.20
N THR A 95 8.20 2.49 8.63
CA THR A 95 9.04 3.19 7.62
C THR A 95 9.59 4.52 8.12
N GLY A 96 8.94 5.13 9.10
CA GLY A 96 9.41 6.32 9.80
C GLY A 96 10.63 6.07 10.68
N VAL A 97 10.73 4.91 11.35
CA VAL A 97 11.94 4.55 12.10
C VAL A 97 13.19 4.49 11.20
N PRO A 98 13.24 3.72 10.09
CA PRO A 98 14.43 3.74 9.22
C PRO A 98 14.67 5.11 8.57
N ALA A 99 13.64 5.85 8.17
CA ALA A 99 13.82 7.21 7.64
C ALA A 99 14.47 8.16 8.66
N VAL A 100 14.02 8.16 9.93
CA VAL A 100 14.61 8.99 10.99
C VAL A 100 16.01 8.50 11.38
N VAL A 101 16.30 7.19 11.29
CA VAL A 101 17.67 6.62 11.41
C VAL A 101 18.58 7.16 10.32
N ASP A 102 18.10 7.25 9.08
CA ASP A 102 18.91 7.75 7.97
C ASP A 102 19.12 9.27 8.06
N PHE A 103 18.12 10.06 8.47
CA PHE A 103 18.32 11.48 8.80
C PHE A 103 19.35 11.67 9.94
N ALA A 104 19.34 10.83 10.97
CA ALA A 104 20.34 10.86 12.05
C ALA A 104 21.76 10.51 11.53
N ALA A 105 21.87 9.46 10.71
CA ALA A 105 23.13 9.03 10.13
C ALA A 105 23.68 10.04 9.09
N MET A 106 22.81 10.73 8.36
CA MET A 106 23.17 11.83 7.47
C MET A 106 23.67 13.06 8.23
N ARG A 107 23.11 13.37 9.42
CA ARG A 107 23.64 14.43 10.30
C ARG A 107 25.06 14.12 10.77
N ASP A 108 25.31 12.89 11.20
CA ASP A 108 26.66 12.42 11.52
C ASP A 108 27.59 12.57 10.31
N ALA A 109 27.21 12.03 9.14
CA ALA A 109 28.04 12.08 7.93
C ALA A 109 28.35 13.51 7.45
N VAL A 110 27.39 14.44 7.52
CA VAL A 110 27.61 15.87 7.22
C VAL A 110 28.62 16.47 8.20
N LYS A 111 28.52 16.18 9.50
CA LYS A 111 29.46 16.64 10.52
C LYS A 111 30.86 16.04 10.34
N ASP A 112 30.94 14.74 10.05
CA ASP A 112 32.21 14.02 9.83
C ASP A 112 32.92 14.55 8.57
N LEU A 113 32.18 15.07 7.60
CA LEU A 113 32.68 15.83 6.43
C LEU A 113 32.88 17.34 6.70
N GLY A 114 32.67 17.82 7.93
CA GLY A 114 32.91 19.21 8.34
C GLY A 114 31.84 20.22 7.89
N GLY A 115 30.63 19.78 7.58
CA GLY A 115 29.46 20.63 7.34
C GLY A 115 28.57 20.82 8.58
N ASP A 116 27.52 21.63 8.46
CA ASP A 116 26.54 21.84 9.53
C ASP A 116 25.42 20.78 9.50
N PRO A 117 25.30 19.89 10.52
CA PRO A 117 24.23 18.90 10.59
C PRO A 117 22.83 19.53 10.67
N LYS A 118 22.68 20.79 11.11
CA LYS A 118 21.37 21.47 11.16
C LYS A 118 20.80 21.80 9.78
N LYS A 119 21.58 21.64 8.69
CA LYS A 119 21.05 21.66 7.31
C LYS A 119 20.21 20.42 7.00
N ILE A 120 20.44 19.28 7.66
CA ILE A 120 19.67 18.04 7.46
C ILE A 120 18.36 18.13 8.26
N ASN A 121 17.30 18.50 7.55
CA ASN A 121 15.92 18.65 8.02
C ASN A 121 14.93 18.47 6.84
N PRO A 122 13.71 17.96 7.07
CA PRO A 122 12.62 18.04 6.11
C PRO A 122 12.29 19.49 5.70
N ILE A 123 12.24 19.76 4.40
CA ILE A 123 11.90 21.08 3.81
C ILE A 123 10.41 21.25 3.53
N CYS A 124 9.67 20.15 3.48
CA CYS A 124 8.20 20.09 3.45
C CYS A 124 7.68 19.44 4.74
N PRO A 125 6.38 19.58 5.07
CA PRO A 125 5.78 18.88 6.20
C PRO A 125 5.91 17.36 6.05
N ALA A 126 6.31 16.70 7.13
CA ALA A 126 6.39 15.25 7.25
C ALA A 126 5.50 14.81 8.42
N ASP A 127 4.30 14.30 8.11
CA ASP A 127 3.39 13.77 9.13
C ASP A 127 3.69 12.27 9.34
N LEU A 128 4.04 11.82 10.54
CA LEU A 128 4.31 10.41 10.87
C LEU A 128 3.29 9.90 11.89
N VAL A 129 2.64 8.78 11.61
CA VAL A 129 1.63 8.15 12.51
C VAL A 129 2.15 6.82 13.07
N ILE A 130 1.96 6.58 14.36
CA ILE A 130 2.39 5.33 15.01
C ILE A 130 1.18 4.38 15.15
N ASP A 131 1.14 3.36 14.28
CA ASP A 131 -0.02 2.48 14.07
C ASP A 131 0.31 1.03 13.67
N HIS A 132 1.57 0.72 13.35
CA HIS A 132 2.07 -0.62 13.01
C HIS A 132 2.68 -1.36 14.22
N SER A 133 2.85 -0.69 15.37
CA SER A 133 3.43 -1.25 16.59
C SER A 133 2.50 -2.17 17.41
N VAL A 134 1.19 -1.91 17.41
CA VAL A 134 0.18 -2.66 18.17
C VAL A 134 -0.16 -4.01 17.51
N GLN A 135 -0.46 -5.03 18.32
CA GLN A 135 -0.73 -6.41 17.90
C GLN A 135 -1.93 -6.99 18.65
N VAL A 136 -2.69 -7.91 18.03
CA VAL A 136 -3.83 -8.58 18.68
C VAL A 136 -3.34 -9.73 19.57
N GLU A 137 -2.54 -9.43 20.59
CA GLU A 137 -2.09 -10.43 21.57
C GLU A 137 -3.28 -10.97 22.37
N PHE A 138 -4.13 -10.05 22.84
CA PHE A 138 -5.40 -10.33 23.48
C PHE A 138 -6.57 -9.89 22.59
N SER A 139 -7.67 -10.63 22.71
CA SER A 139 -8.95 -10.41 22.02
C SER A 139 -10.07 -11.04 22.84
N ARG A 140 -11.31 -10.55 22.70
CA ARG A 140 -12.52 -11.10 23.34
C ARG A 140 -12.45 -11.15 24.87
N THR A 141 -12.70 -10.00 25.49
CA THR A 141 -12.73 -9.86 26.95
C THR A 141 -13.98 -10.45 27.58
N ARG A 142 -13.79 -11.22 28.65
CA ARG A 142 -14.88 -11.67 29.53
C ARG A 142 -14.95 -10.77 30.75
N GLY A 143 -16.16 -10.37 31.12
CA GLY A 143 -16.42 -9.87 32.47
C GLY A 143 -16.38 -11.05 33.43
N GLY A 144 -15.29 -11.20 34.17
CA GLY A 144 -15.04 -12.32 35.08
C GLY A 144 -13.68 -12.99 34.86
N ASP A 145 -12.73 -12.62 35.72
CA ASP A 145 -11.57 -13.39 36.20
C ASP A 145 -10.42 -13.79 35.25
N ASP A 146 -9.41 -14.42 35.87
CA ASP A 146 -8.00 -14.53 35.47
C ASP A 146 -7.71 -15.30 34.16
N PRO A 147 -6.56 -15.05 33.50
CA PRO A 147 -6.17 -15.79 32.32
C PRO A 147 -5.71 -17.22 32.67
N GLY A 148 -6.44 -18.21 32.17
CA GLY A 148 -6.04 -19.62 32.17
C GLY A 148 -4.80 -19.90 31.29
N GLY A 149 -3.63 -19.47 31.76
CA GLY A 149 -2.34 -19.58 31.08
C GLY A 149 -1.19 -20.02 31.99
N GLY A 150 -1.50 -20.61 33.14
CA GLY A 150 -0.51 -21.12 34.10
C GLY A 150 -0.06 -22.54 33.78
N GLY A 151 1.19 -22.71 33.35
CA GLY A 151 1.86 -24.02 33.32
C GLY A 151 2.02 -24.58 34.74
N SER A 152 1.98 -25.91 34.88
CA SER A 152 1.93 -26.58 36.18
C SER A 152 3.19 -26.40 37.03
N LEU A 153 3.04 -25.78 38.21
CA LEU A 153 4.03 -25.80 39.28
C LEU A 153 3.54 -26.69 40.44
N SER A 154 3.91 -27.96 40.41
CA SER A 154 3.62 -28.91 41.49
C SER A 154 4.56 -28.67 42.69
N GLY A 155 4.10 -27.78 43.57
CA GLY A 155 4.75 -27.12 44.71
C GLY A 155 5.76 -27.87 45.60
N GLN A 156 6.50 -27.06 46.39
CA GLN A 156 6.83 -27.39 47.77
C GLN A 156 6.91 -26.14 48.69
N SER A 157 6.17 -26.23 49.80
CA SER A 157 6.22 -25.46 51.07
C SER A 157 7.13 -24.22 51.24
N CYS A 158 6.51 -23.04 51.44
CA CYS A 158 6.68 -22.08 52.55
C CYS A 158 6.13 -20.69 52.15
N GLY A 159 5.63 -19.82 53.05
CA GLY A 159 5.48 -19.99 54.50
C GLY A 159 5.39 -18.66 55.26
N ARG A 160 4.31 -17.88 55.07
CA ARG A 160 4.01 -16.55 55.67
C ARG A 160 5.03 -15.42 55.40
N CYS A 161 4.52 -14.29 54.89
CA CYS A 161 5.01 -12.95 55.25
C CYS A 161 3.81 -12.00 55.37
N VAL A 162 3.93 -10.99 56.23
CA VAL A 162 2.87 -10.02 56.56
C VAL A 162 3.28 -8.63 56.05
N SER A 163 2.28 -7.80 55.75
CA SER A 163 2.40 -6.45 55.20
C SER A 163 3.22 -5.45 56.03
N TYR A 164 4.08 -4.69 55.36
CA TYR A 164 4.45 -3.28 55.60
C TYR A 164 4.99 -2.72 54.27
N GLY A 165 5.01 -1.42 53.98
CA GLY A 165 4.52 -0.26 54.74
C GLY A 165 5.20 1.04 54.26
N GLN A 166 4.49 2.17 54.32
CA GLN A 166 5.03 3.53 54.14
C GLN A 166 4.46 4.44 55.25
N PRO A 167 5.04 5.63 55.51
CA PRO A 167 6.41 6.09 55.25
C PRO A 167 7.08 6.61 56.56
N GLY A 168 8.29 7.17 56.48
CA GLY A 168 8.91 7.82 57.65
C GLY A 168 10.17 8.63 57.35
N CYS A 169 10.10 9.95 57.55
CA CYS A 169 11.28 10.82 57.60
C CYS A 169 11.82 10.89 59.03
N LEU A 170 13.15 10.99 59.22
CA LEU A 170 13.80 12.11 59.94
C LEU A 170 15.32 11.93 60.16
N SER A 171 16.04 13.04 59.92
CA SER A 171 17.21 13.57 60.67
C SER A 171 18.49 12.75 60.97
N ALA A 172 19.61 13.46 60.73
CA ALA A 172 20.76 13.61 61.65
C ALA A 172 21.91 12.57 61.71
N SER A 173 22.90 12.84 60.86
CA SER A 173 24.26 13.25 61.28
C SER A 173 25.36 12.22 61.63
N MET A 174 26.58 12.57 61.21
CA MET A 174 27.90 12.09 61.67
C MET A 174 28.25 10.60 61.48
N ALA A 175 29.51 10.20 61.35
CA ALA A 175 30.72 10.86 60.81
C ALA A 175 31.82 9.81 60.58
N GLY A 176 32.80 10.10 59.72
CA GLY A 176 34.17 9.57 59.91
C GLY A 176 34.76 8.60 58.88
N ARG A 177 35.78 9.09 58.18
CA ARG A 177 37.10 8.44 57.99
C ARG A 177 37.20 7.06 57.29
N ARG A 178 37.56 7.16 55.99
CA ARG A 178 38.75 6.52 55.35
C ARG A 178 39.85 6.13 56.36
N PRO A 179 40.70 5.07 56.13
CA PRO A 179 41.48 5.00 54.88
C PRO A 179 42.04 3.63 54.38
N SER A 180 42.57 3.67 53.14
CA SER A 180 43.78 2.94 52.67
C SER A 180 43.76 1.39 52.54
N SER A 181 44.68 0.73 51.79
CA SER A 181 45.38 1.06 50.53
C SER A 181 46.18 -0.17 50.03
N ARG A 182 46.66 -0.13 48.77
CA ARG A 182 47.61 -1.07 48.11
C ARG A 182 47.05 -2.48 47.85
N SER A 183 47.10 -3.09 46.66
CA SER A 183 48.00 -3.08 45.48
C SER A 183 49.23 -4.00 45.58
N TYR A 184 49.28 -5.06 44.77
CA TYR A 184 50.51 -5.60 44.17
C TYR A 184 50.21 -6.39 42.88
N THR A 185 51.19 -6.50 41.97
CA THR A 185 51.04 -7.10 40.64
C THR A 185 52.14 -8.13 40.35
N ARG A 186 51.80 -9.22 39.61
CA ARG A 186 52.63 -10.15 38.78
C ARG A 186 51.84 -11.44 38.49
N GLY A 187 52.12 -12.27 37.48
CA GLY A 187 53.01 -12.06 36.32
C GLY A 187 53.75 -13.31 35.80
N ARG A 188 53.15 -14.01 34.80
CA ARG A 188 53.72 -15.05 33.88
C ARG A 188 54.12 -16.46 34.41
N GLN A 189 53.59 -17.50 33.72
CA GLN A 189 54.21 -18.71 33.08
C GLN A 189 55.48 -19.41 33.67
N PRO A 190 55.68 -20.76 33.52
CA PRO A 190 55.89 -21.42 32.20
C PRO A 190 55.46 -22.93 32.05
N HIS A 191 55.92 -23.60 30.96
CA HIS A 191 55.60 -24.97 30.50
C HIS A 191 56.29 -26.15 31.24
N ARG A 192 55.72 -27.38 31.18
CA ARG A 192 56.29 -28.56 30.44
C ARG A 192 55.42 -29.86 30.50
N HIS A 193 55.85 -30.91 29.77
CA HIS A 193 55.19 -32.20 29.52
C HIS A 193 55.18 -33.21 30.69
N GLY A 194 54.27 -34.20 30.62
CA GLY A 194 54.37 -35.51 31.26
C GLY A 194 53.44 -36.54 30.59
N SER A 195 53.80 -37.83 30.53
CA SER A 195 53.01 -38.87 29.81
C SER A 195 53.23 -40.30 30.33
N GLN A 196 52.15 -41.05 30.56
CA GLN A 196 52.04 -42.51 30.78
C GLN A 196 50.52 -42.87 30.83
N GLY A 197 50.02 -44.08 30.53
CA GLY A 197 50.66 -45.25 29.89
C GLY A 197 49.87 -46.56 30.09
N SER A 198 49.41 -47.21 29.01
CA SER A 198 48.78 -48.56 29.01
C SER A 198 48.78 -49.20 27.59
N ARG A 199 48.66 -50.55 27.46
CA ARG A 199 48.72 -51.28 26.15
C ARG A 199 48.05 -52.68 26.12
N SER A 200 46.95 -52.84 25.37
CA SER A 200 46.47 -54.15 24.82
C SER A 200 45.50 -53.90 23.64
N ARG A 201 45.86 -53.90 22.33
CA ARG A 201 46.50 -54.90 21.42
C ARG A 201 45.65 -56.16 21.16
N PRO A 202 45.65 -56.74 19.93
CA PRO A 202 46.31 -56.35 18.66
C PRO A 202 45.35 -55.50 17.75
N THR A 203 45.36 -55.37 16.41
CA THR A 203 46.14 -55.90 15.25
C THR A 203 46.20 -54.86 14.09
N SER A 204 46.93 -55.10 13.00
CA SER A 204 47.18 -54.23 11.81
C SER A 204 48.04 -55.00 10.76
N PRO A 205 48.46 -54.48 9.57
CA PRO A 205 47.87 -53.51 8.60
C PRO A 205 48.16 -53.88 7.08
N LEU A 206 47.94 -52.93 6.12
CA LEU A 206 48.52 -52.86 4.73
C LEU A 206 48.00 -53.91 3.67
N LEU A 207 48.12 -53.76 2.33
CA LEU A 207 48.41 -52.66 1.37
C LEU A 207 47.86 -53.02 -0.05
N GLN A 208 47.71 -52.02 -0.94
CA GLN A 208 47.70 -52.06 -2.44
C GLN A 208 47.24 -53.32 -3.23
N SER A 209 46.20 -53.16 -4.09
CA SER A 209 46.23 -53.63 -5.50
C SER A 209 45.00 -53.23 -6.35
N GLN A 210 45.22 -53.08 -7.66
CA GLN A 210 44.27 -53.25 -8.79
C GLN A 210 45.00 -54.13 -9.85
N PRO A 211 44.40 -54.69 -10.95
CA PRO A 211 43.09 -54.37 -11.55
C PRO A 211 42.25 -55.60 -12.08
N SER A 212 41.19 -55.29 -12.85
CA SER A 212 40.62 -56.03 -14.00
C SER A 212 39.72 -57.28 -13.84
N SER A 213 38.65 -57.25 -14.67
CA SER A 213 37.49 -58.14 -14.88
C SER A 213 37.80 -59.56 -15.43
N PRO A 214 36.79 -60.47 -15.49
CA PRO A 214 35.94 -60.58 -16.70
C PRO A 214 34.41 -60.77 -16.42
N ALA A 215 33.62 -61.00 -17.49
CA ALA A 215 32.13 -61.03 -17.50
C ALA A 215 31.54 -62.44 -17.80
N VAL A 216 30.41 -62.52 -18.56
CA VAL A 216 29.69 -63.72 -19.12
C VAL A 216 28.48 -64.20 -18.25
N TYR A 217 27.27 -64.56 -18.74
CA TYR A 217 26.67 -64.63 -20.11
C TYR A 217 25.22 -64.06 -20.14
N SER A 218 24.54 -64.15 -21.30
CA SER A 218 23.24 -63.57 -21.68
C SER A 218 22.09 -64.59 -21.79
N SER A 219 20.83 -64.15 -21.96
CA SER A 219 19.94 -64.66 -23.05
C SER A 219 18.58 -63.94 -23.16
N ILE A 220 17.95 -64.04 -24.35
CA ILE A 220 16.50 -63.90 -24.69
C ILE A 220 15.86 -62.52 -24.41
N GLN A 221 15.59 -61.67 -25.42
CA GLN A 221 14.59 -61.75 -26.50
C GLN A 221 13.11 -61.68 -26.05
N SER A 222 12.43 -60.59 -26.44
CA SER A 222 11.01 -60.62 -26.81
C SER A 222 10.72 -59.51 -27.85
N GLY A 223 10.58 -59.90 -29.11
CA GLY A 223 10.07 -59.02 -30.17
C GLY A 223 8.54 -58.97 -30.18
N PHE A 224 7.98 -58.10 -31.03
CA PHE A 224 6.54 -58.04 -31.32
C PHE A 224 6.01 -59.39 -31.84
N PRO A 225 4.68 -59.60 -31.68
CA PRO A 225 3.88 -59.80 -32.89
C PRO A 225 2.79 -58.72 -33.07
N GLN A 226 2.42 -58.51 -34.34
CA GLN A 226 1.24 -57.75 -34.78
C GLN A 226 0.00 -58.69 -34.86
N PRO A 227 -1.24 -58.16 -35.02
CA PRO A 227 -2.47 -58.88 -34.65
C PRO A 227 -3.14 -59.68 -35.78
N VAL A 228 -4.07 -60.56 -35.41
CA VAL A 228 -5.10 -61.12 -36.32
C VAL A 228 -6.47 -61.14 -35.61
N PHE A 229 -7.53 -60.88 -36.39
CA PHE A 229 -8.95 -60.79 -36.00
C PHE A 229 -9.61 -62.15 -35.70
N VAL A 230 -10.73 -62.13 -34.94
CA VAL A 230 -12.04 -62.66 -35.38
C VAL A 230 -13.17 -61.73 -34.86
N CYS A 231 -14.24 -61.55 -35.66
CA CYS A 231 -15.48 -60.79 -35.38
C CYS A 231 -16.54 -61.69 -34.64
N PRO A 232 -17.87 -61.41 -34.53
CA PRO A 232 -18.73 -60.31 -35.03
C PRO A 232 -19.78 -59.81 -33.97
N PRO A 233 -20.92 -59.17 -34.31
CA PRO A 233 -21.36 -58.47 -35.53
C PRO A 233 -21.72 -56.98 -35.30
N ALA A 234 -22.18 -56.29 -36.35
CA ALA A 234 -22.82 -54.96 -36.29
C ALA A 234 -24.32 -55.04 -36.69
N VAL A 235 -25.09 -53.95 -36.47
CA VAL A 235 -26.15 -53.39 -37.38
C VAL A 235 -27.20 -52.51 -36.63
N ALA A 236 -27.67 -51.46 -37.32
CA ALA A 236 -28.94 -50.69 -37.18
C ALA A 236 -29.19 -49.65 -36.05
N VAL A 237 -29.54 -48.45 -36.54
CA VAL A 237 -30.56 -47.50 -36.04
C VAL A 237 -31.85 -47.84 -36.85
N PRO A 238 -33.12 -47.85 -36.36
CA PRO A 238 -33.82 -46.76 -35.64
C PRO A 238 -34.89 -47.22 -34.59
N GLY A 239 -35.77 -46.32 -34.11
CA GLY A 239 -37.14 -46.73 -33.67
C GLY A 239 -37.75 -46.06 -32.42
N THR A 240 -38.76 -45.23 -32.64
CA THR A 240 -39.48 -44.31 -31.73
C THR A 240 -40.62 -44.94 -30.85
N VAL A 241 -41.21 -44.11 -29.96
CA VAL A 241 -42.63 -43.99 -29.46
C VAL A 241 -43.12 -44.64 -28.12
N VAL A 242 -43.94 -43.82 -27.38
CA VAL A 242 -44.98 -44.06 -26.31
C VAL A 242 -44.59 -44.66 -24.93
N VAL A 243 -45.23 -44.37 -23.76
CA VAL A 243 -46.53 -43.71 -23.40
C VAL A 243 -46.43 -42.75 -22.18
N GLY A 244 -47.06 -41.54 -22.26
CA GLY A 244 -48.00 -40.92 -21.27
C GLY A 244 -47.51 -40.29 -19.95
N VAL A 245 -48.27 -39.43 -19.24
CA VAL A 245 -49.70 -39.00 -19.34
C VAL A 245 -49.93 -37.55 -18.78
N GLN A 246 -50.77 -36.73 -19.46
CA GLN A 246 -51.49 -35.47 -19.06
C GLN A 246 -50.70 -34.24 -18.49
N GLN A 247 -50.77 -33.01 -19.04
CA GLN A 247 -51.91 -32.04 -19.24
C GLN A 247 -52.34 -31.32 -17.92
N PRO A 248 -52.62 -29.98 -17.92
CA PRO A 248 -53.50 -29.29 -18.88
C PRO A 248 -52.96 -28.01 -19.59
N TRP A 249 -53.83 -27.34 -20.34
CA TRP A 249 -53.58 -26.28 -21.34
C TRP A 249 -54.25 -24.90 -20.96
N PRO A 250 -54.12 -23.80 -21.75
CA PRO A 250 -53.68 -22.50 -21.20
C PRO A 250 -54.65 -21.31 -21.40
N TYR A 251 -54.13 -20.06 -21.38
CA TYR A 251 -54.80 -18.86 -21.88
C TYR A 251 -53.86 -17.93 -22.69
N GLN A 252 -54.41 -17.10 -23.58
CA GLN A 252 -53.69 -16.15 -24.46
C GLN A 252 -53.66 -14.71 -23.89
N PRO A 253 -52.96 -13.78 -24.56
CA PRO A 253 -53.73 -12.76 -25.30
C PRO A 253 -53.22 -12.45 -26.72
N THR A 254 -54.08 -11.84 -27.53
CA THR A 254 -53.84 -11.34 -28.91
C THR A 254 -54.04 -9.81 -29.00
N PRO A 255 -53.55 -9.12 -30.07
CA PRO A 255 -53.48 -7.66 -30.13
C PRO A 255 -54.52 -7.00 -31.05
N SER A 256 -54.78 -5.68 -30.89
CA SER A 256 -54.77 -4.65 -31.97
C SER A 256 -55.44 -3.30 -31.57
N THR A 257 -54.91 -2.18 -32.11
CA THR A 257 -55.55 -0.89 -32.56
C THR A 257 -56.67 -0.17 -31.76
N SER A 258 -56.91 1.15 -31.86
CA SER A 258 -56.18 2.41 -32.22
C SER A 258 -57.20 3.59 -32.21
N THR A 259 -56.78 4.88 -32.12
CA THR A 259 -57.28 6.06 -32.93
C THR A 259 -56.98 7.48 -32.38
N TYR A 260 -56.57 8.40 -33.29
CA TYR A 260 -56.88 9.86 -33.45
C TYR A 260 -56.62 10.91 -32.31
N GLN A 261 -56.37 12.22 -32.53
CA GLN A 261 -56.21 13.17 -33.70
C GLN A 261 -55.45 14.48 -33.21
N LEU A 262 -55.23 15.64 -33.88
CA LEU A 262 -55.56 16.29 -35.19
C LEU A 262 -54.57 17.48 -35.50
N SER A 263 -54.13 17.67 -36.77
CA SER A 263 -53.70 18.91 -37.51
C SER A 263 -52.74 19.99 -36.90
N SER A 264 -52.11 20.95 -37.61
CA SER A 264 -52.19 21.56 -38.99
C SER A 264 -50.88 22.31 -39.38
N MET A 265 -50.61 22.87 -40.58
CA MET A 265 -50.67 22.38 -42.00
C MET A 265 -49.89 23.34 -42.98
N VAL A 266 -49.96 23.16 -44.34
CA VAL A 266 -49.43 23.99 -45.49
C VAL A 266 -47.94 23.72 -45.91
N SER A 267 -47.40 23.83 -47.15
CA SER A 267 -47.79 23.62 -48.60
C SER A 267 -46.49 23.79 -49.51
N HIS A 268 -46.34 23.78 -50.87
CA HIS A 268 -47.11 23.48 -52.12
C HIS A 268 -46.18 23.28 -53.39
N ILE A 269 -46.42 22.23 -54.20
CA ILE A 269 -46.60 22.15 -55.71
C ILE A 269 -45.47 22.39 -56.78
N SER A 270 -45.16 21.30 -57.54
CA SER A 270 -44.80 21.06 -59.00
C SER A 270 -43.78 21.95 -59.79
N ILE A 271 -43.13 21.61 -60.95
CA ILE A 271 -43.23 20.66 -62.13
C ILE A 271 -41.75 20.37 -62.63
N GLY A 272 -41.27 19.41 -63.48
CA GLY A 272 -41.76 18.22 -64.23
C GLY A 272 -40.83 17.80 -65.43
N GLU A 273 -41.25 16.83 -66.27
CA GLU A 273 -40.65 16.29 -67.56
C GLU A 273 -39.32 15.46 -67.58
N SER A 274 -39.06 14.78 -68.72
CA SER A 274 -38.12 13.62 -68.93
C SER A 274 -37.26 13.77 -70.20
N PRO A 275 -36.12 13.04 -70.39
CA PRO A 275 -36.16 11.71 -71.05
C PRO A 275 -35.09 10.67 -70.55
N VAL A 276 -35.40 9.39 -70.27
CA VAL A 276 -35.48 8.18 -71.16
C VAL A 276 -34.32 7.16 -70.95
N THR A 277 -34.71 5.90 -70.66
CA THR A 277 -34.06 4.55 -70.71
C THR A 277 -32.57 4.37 -71.10
N TYR A 278 -31.83 3.38 -70.57
CA TYR A 278 -32.12 1.93 -70.72
C TYR A 278 -31.61 0.99 -69.61
N GLN A 279 -32.18 -0.22 -69.57
CA GLN A 279 -31.66 -1.36 -68.82
C GLN A 279 -30.36 -1.88 -69.45
N GLN A 280 -29.41 -2.33 -68.62
CA GLN A 280 -28.65 -3.53 -68.96
C GLN A 280 -28.35 -4.35 -67.70
N GLN A 281 -28.36 -5.68 -67.84
CA GLN A 281 -28.14 -6.61 -66.73
C GLN A 281 -26.65 -6.92 -66.59
N THR A 282 -26.15 -6.93 -65.36
CA THR A 282 -25.29 -8.00 -64.82
C THR A 282 -25.20 -7.86 -63.29
N GLY A 283 -25.01 -8.97 -62.59
CA GLY A 283 -25.14 -9.03 -61.13
C GLY A 283 -23.84 -8.97 -60.35
N THR A 284 -23.97 -9.20 -59.04
CA THR A 284 -22.90 -9.49 -58.07
C THR A 284 -21.77 -8.46 -57.94
N TYR A 285 -22.00 -7.48 -57.07
CA TYR A 285 -20.94 -6.95 -56.20
C TYR A 285 -21.47 -6.93 -54.75
N THR A 286 -20.83 -7.72 -53.88
CA THR A 286 -21.13 -7.76 -52.44
C THR A 286 -19.84 -7.35 -51.71
N PRO A 287 -19.84 -6.26 -50.92
CA PRO A 287 -18.63 -5.84 -50.20
C PRO A 287 -18.29 -6.84 -49.10
N VAL A 288 -17.06 -7.37 -49.11
CA VAL A 288 -16.59 -8.37 -48.14
C VAL A 288 -16.08 -7.68 -46.87
N ILE A 289 -16.46 -8.23 -45.72
CA ILE A 289 -16.05 -7.79 -44.38
C ILE A 289 -14.61 -8.23 -44.12
N HIS A 290 -13.71 -7.30 -43.80
CA HIS A 290 -12.42 -7.63 -43.17
C HIS A 290 -12.57 -7.58 -41.64
N GLY A 291 -12.74 -8.76 -41.03
CA GLY A 291 -12.68 -8.92 -39.58
C GLY A 291 -11.23 -9.03 -39.06
N TYR A 292 -11.01 -8.56 -37.84
CA TYR A 292 -9.74 -8.70 -37.11
C TYR A 292 -10.00 -9.59 -35.89
N GLN A 293 -9.21 -10.67 -35.70
CA GLN A 293 -9.39 -11.61 -34.59
C GLN A 293 -8.36 -11.39 -33.47
N PRO A 294 -8.75 -11.57 -32.19
CA PRO A 294 -7.82 -11.59 -31.07
C PRO A 294 -7.04 -12.91 -30.99
N PRO A 295 -5.83 -12.94 -30.38
CA PRO A 295 -5.01 -14.14 -30.30
C PRO A 295 -5.53 -15.15 -29.26
N VAL A 296 -5.49 -16.44 -29.62
CA VAL A 296 -5.82 -17.57 -28.74
C VAL A 296 -4.52 -18.23 -28.25
N TYR A 297 -4.42 -18.46 -26.93
CA TYR A 297 -3.29 -19.19 -26.33
C TYR A 297 -3.43 -20.71 -26.57
N PRO A 298 -2.40 -21.41 -27.08
CA PRO A 298 -2.44 -22.86 -27.27
C PRO A 298 -2.14 -23.62 -25.97
N SER A 299 -2.98 -24.59 -25.63
CA SER A 299 -2.70 -25.58 -24.58
C SER A 299 -1.83 -26.71 -25.13
N LEU A 300 -0.70 -27.00 -24.47
CA LEU A 300 0.18 -28.11 -24.84
C LEU A 300 -0.19 -29.40 -24.10
N GLN A 301 -0.70 -30.39 -24.84
CA GLN A 301 -0.66 -31.79 -24.44
C GLN A 301 0.52 -32.50 -25.13
N TYR A 302 1.07 -33.53 -24.49
CA TYR A 302 2.26 -34.27 -24.94
C TYR A 302 1.89 -35.52 -25.76
N THR A 303 2.32 -35.59 -27.03
CA THR A 303 2.40 -36.87 -27.80
C THR A 303 3.44 -36.84 -28.94
N SER A 304 4.71 -36.99 -28.58
CA SER A 304 5.67 -37.99 -29.11
C SER A 304 5.75 -38.39 -30.61
N VAL A 305 7.00 -38.41 -31.15
CA VAL A 305 7.63 -39.37 -32.13
C VAL A 305 7.87 -38.95 -33.62
N SER A 306 9.14 -38.62 -33.92
CA SER A 306 9.95 -38.94 -35.14
C SER A 306 9.77 -38.26 -36.53
N GLY A 307 10.84 -38.35 -37.36
CA GLY A 307 10.94 -37.97 -38.78
C GLY A 307 11.58 -36.59 -39.00
N ALA A 308 12.78 -36.39 -39.60
CA ALA A 308 13.26 -36.73 -40.96
C ALA A 308 12.40 -36.07 -42.07
N GLN A 309 12.92 -35.33 -43.06
CA GLN A 309 14.28 -35.29 -43.64
C GLN A 309 14.57 -33.94 -44.37
N TYR A 310 15.85 -33.57 -44.55
CA TYR A 310 16.34 -32.57 -45.54
C TYR A 310 16.34 -33.19 -46.97
N PRO A 311 16.42 -32.46 -48.13
CA PRO A 311 17.35 -31.32 -48.37
C PRO A 311 16.98 -30.24 -49.42
N ALA A 312 17.88 -29.24 -49.58
CA ALA A 312 18.23 -28.51 -50.83
C ALA A 312 17.14 -27.66 -51.56
N ASN A 313 17.44 -26.66 -52.40
CA ASN A 313 18.62 -25.81 -52.65
C ASN A 313 18.12 -24.57 -53.44
N TYR A 314 18.84 -23.44 -53.43
CA TYR A 314 19.33 -22.75 -54.65
C TYR A 314 20.11 -21.45 -54.32
N TYR A 315 21.12 -21.16 -55.13
CA TYR A 315 21.96 -19.96 -55.12
C TYR A 315 21.65 -19.11 -56.36
N LEU A 316 21.79 -17.77 -56.28
CA LEU A 316 22.61 -16.91 -57.16
C LEU A 316 22.14 -15.42 -57.20
N GLY A 317 23.11 -14.49 -57.17
CA GLY A 317 23.07 -13.29 -58.04
C GLY A 317 22.72 -11.92 -57.42
N PRO A 318 23.63 -10.91 -57.49
CA PRO A 318 23.37 -9.47 -57.30
C PRO A 318 23.26 -8.76 -58.70
N PRO A 319 23.40 -7.42 -58.90
CA PRO A 319 23.68 -6.28 -57.99
C PRO A 319 22.88 -4.97 -58.25
N TYR A 320 23.16 -3.89 -57.48
CA TYR A 320 23.71 -2.60 -58.00
C TYR A 320 24.09 -1.61 -56.86
N ARG A 321 24.93 -0.59 -57.15
CA ARG A 321 25.47 0.38 -56.16
C ARG A 321 26.09 1.63 -56.82
N GLN A 322 25.77 2.85 -56.35
CA GLN A 322 26.53 4.12 -56.53
C GLN A 322 25.92 5.22 -55.61
N SER A 323 26.66 5.80 -54.63
CA SER A 323 27.54 7.00 -54.67
C SER A 323 26.78 8.33 -54.37
N SER A 324 27.29 9.35 -53.64
CA SER A 324 28.66 9.69 -53.19
C SER A 324 28.70 10.58 -51.91
N LEU A 325 29.90 10.78 -51.34
CA LEU A 325 30.30 11.75 -50.27
C LEU A 325 31.21 12.86 -50.92
N PRO A 326 31.88 13.85 -50.23
CA PRO A 326 32.07 14.07 -48.78
C PRO A 326 32.11 15.54 -48.21
N ASP A 327 32.26 15.63 -46.88
CA ASP A 327 33.13 16.53 -46.07
C ASP A 327 32.95 18.07 -45.86
N SER A 328 32.76 18.45 -44.58
CA SER A 328 33.71 19.23 -43.73
C SER A 328 33.39 20.64 -43.16
N ARG A 329 33.60 20.75 -41.83
CA ARG A 329 34.04 21.92 -40.99
C ARG A 329 33.10 23.10 -40.66
N ALA A 330 33.38 23.68 -39.49
CA ALA A 330 32.81 24.89 -38.84
C ALA A 330 33.92 25.98 -38.73
N PRO A 331 33.80 27.17 -38.06
CA PRO A 331 32.73 27.68 -37.18
C PRO A 331 32.37 29.21 -37.31
N THR A 332 31.37 29.68 -36.51
CA THR A 332 31.17 31.00 -35.79
C THR A 332 31.81 32.34 -36.26
N PRO A 333 31.29 33.54 -35.87
CA PRO A 333 29.92 33.98 -35.49
C PRO A 333 29.55 35.44 -35.95
N ASP A 334 28.45 36.01 -35.39
CA ASP A 334 28.26 37.42 -34.96
C ASP A 334 27.45 38.47 -35.80
N GLN A 335 26.89 39.45 -35.07
CA GLN A 335 26.35 40.82 -35.38
C GLN A 335 25.07 41.10 -36.22
N SER A 336 23.96 41.26 -35.46
CA SER A 336 23.20 42.53 -35.24
C SER A 336 22.34 43.25 -36.32
N HIS A 337 21.13 43.64 -35.85
CA HIS A 337 20.46 44.95 -35.97
C HIS A 337 19.74 45.46 -37.25
N LYS A 338 18.52 46.02 -36.99
CA LYS A 338 17.81 47.14 -37.68
C LYS A 338 17.17 46.87 -39.06
N SER A 339 16.09 47.56 -39.46
CA SER A 339 15.15 48.45 -38.74
C SER A 339 13.85 48.73 -39.53
N ASP A 340 12.74 48.86 -38.81
CA ASP A 340 11.66 49.86 -38.89
C ASP A 340 11.15 50.43 -40.23
N SER A 341 9.81 50.43 -40.37
CA SER A 341 8.98 51.48 -40.98
C SER A 341 7.49 51.14 -40.75
N GLU A 342 6.52 52.05 -40.80
CA GLU A 342 6.29 53.40 -40.24
C GLU A 342 4.95 53.89 -40.82
N SER A 343 3.96 54.21 -39.97
CA SER A 343 2.81 55.13 -40.21
C SER A 343 1.94 55.12 -38.93
N HIS A 344 1.63 56.21 -38.21
CA HIS A 344 1.03 57.53 -38.55
C HIS A 344 -0.44 57.44 -39.02
N CYS A 345 -1.42 58.22 -38.50
CA CYS A 345 -1.37 59.23 -37.42
C CYS A 345 -2.78 59.64 -36.89
N SER A 346 -2.90 59.92 -35.56
CA SER A 346 -3.85 60.89 -34.90
C SER A 346 -5.39 60.76 -35.13
N VAL A 347 -6.33 61.51 -34.52
CA VAL A 347 -6.37 62.59 -33.49
C VAL A 347 -7.60 62.35 -32.55
N ASP A 348 -7.71 63.06 -31.42
CA ASP A 348 -8.84 63.11 -30.46
C ASP A 348 -10.04 64.02 -30.98
N VAL A 349 -11.03 64.56 -30.25
CA VAL A 349 -11.14 65.11 -28.87
C VAL A 349 -12.62 65.10 -28.35
N GLU A 350 -12.81 64.92 -27.03
CA GLU A 350 -13.91 65.38 -26.10
C GLU A 350 -15.45 65.26 -26.37
N ASP A 351 -16.14 64.72 -25.34
CA ASP A 351 -17.39 65.18 -24.64
C ASP A 351 -18.86 64.68 -24.88
N LEU A 352 -19.60 64.70 -23.75
CA LEU A 352 -21.05 64.87 -23.47
C LEU A 352 -22.17 63.99 -24.13
N SER A 353 -22.60 62.97 -23.36
CA SER A 353 -23.99 62.69 -22.92
C SER A 353 -25.16 62.40 -23.91
N PHE A 354 -25.97 61.35 -23.63
CA PHE A 354 -27.41 61.46 -23.24
C PHE A 354 -27.98 60.10 -22.76
N ARG A 355 -29.23 60.07 -22.23
CA ARG A 355 -29.99 58.86 -21.82
C ARG A 355 -31.23 58.63 -22.71
N PRO A 356 -31.97 57.52 -22.54
CA PRO A 356 -33.24 57.63 -21.79
C PRO A 356 -33.55 56.51 -20.77
N CYS A 357 -34.48 56.81 -19.84
CA CYS A 357 -35.31 55.97 -18.92
C CYS A 357 -34.73 54.67 -18.28
N GLY A 358 -34.91 54.35 -16.99
CA GLY A 358 -35.80 54.90 -15.94
C GLY A 358 -36.99 53.97 -15.66
N THR A 359 -37.56 53.82 -14.44
CA THR A 359 -37.29 54.38 -13.09
C THR A 359 -38.22 53.63 -12.09
N SER A 360 -38.12 53.57 -10.75
CA SER A 360 -37.25 54.09 -9.65
C SER A 360 -37.50 53.17 -8.41
N ASN A 361 -37.11 53.34 -7.13
CA ASN A 361 -36.30 54.26 -6.28
C ASN A 361 -35.91 53.42 -5.01
N ALA A 362 -34.73 53.49 -4.39
CA ALA A 362 -34.19 54.50 -3.44
C ALA A 362 -34.71 54.37 -1.97
N ARG A 363 -34.00 54.84 -0.91
CA ARG A 363 -32.91 55.84 -0.86
C ARG A 363 -32.01 55.76 0.42
N LEU A 364 -30.69 55.89 0.20
CA LEU A 364 -29.52 56.40 1.00
C LEU A 364 -29.51 56.52 2.56
N LYS A 365 -28.39 56.81 3.29
CA LYS A 365 -26.89 56.67 3.23
C LYS A 365 -26.25 57.70 4.21
N LEU A 366 -24.91 57.73 4.33
CA LEU A 366 -24.01 58.75 4.95
C LEU A 366 -23.77 58.66 6.49
N LEU A 367 -22.63 59.09 7.06
CA LEU A 367 -21.17 59.03 6.70
C LEU A 367 -20.30 59.69 7.81
N ARG A 368 -18.97 59.40 7.85
CA ARG A 368 -17.87 60.16 8.55
C ARG A 368 -17.87 60.09 10.11
N THR A 369 -16.78 60.32 10.88
CA THR A 369 -15.35 60.68 10.60
C THR A 369 -14.36 60.29 11.74
N GLN A 370 -13.11 59.93 11.38
CA GLN A 370 -11.79 60.32 11.95
C GLN A 370 -11.35 60.21 13.44
N VAL A 371 -10.11 59.70 13.60
CA VAL A 371 -8.93 60.24 14.37
C VAL A 371 -8.66 59.88 15.85
N ALA A 372 -7.73 58.92 16.00
CA ALA A 372 -6.46 58.95 16.79
C ALA A 372 -6.39 58.88 18.33
N ALA A 373 -5.18 58.48 18.77
CA ALA A 373 -4.61 58.49 20.14
C ALA A 373 -5.15 57.38 21.09
N GLU A 374 -4.36 56.79 22.01
CA GLU A 374 -2.96 57.02 22.43
C GLU A 374 -2.14 55.71 22.47
N SER A 375 -0.82 55.84 22.62
CA SER A 375 0.15 54.76 22.85
C SER A 375 0.31 54.40 24.33
N VAL A 376 0.78 53.18 24.64
CA VAL A 376 1.89 52.97 25.60
C VAL A 376 2.47 51.54 25.50
N THR A 377 3.76 51.40 25.83
CA THR A 377 4.56 50.16 25.90
C THR A 377 4.22 49.35 27.19
N SER A 378 4.70 48.14 27.51
CA SER A 378 5.85 47.35 27.03
C SER A 378 5.75 45.88 27.55
N VAL A 379 6.32 44.94 26.79
CA VAL A 379 7.26 43.87 27.22
C VAL A 379 7.03 43.12 28.57
N SER A 380 6.89 41.79 28.47
CA SER A 380 7.26 40.77 29.51
C SER A 380 6.40 40.73 30.80
N GLU A 381 6.37 39.68 31.62
CA GLU A 381 6.71 38.25 31.44
C GLU A 381 5.99 37.38 32.48
N THR A 382 6.12 36.06 32.35
CA THR A 382 6.06 35.02 33.41
C THR A 382 5.08 35.16 34.61
N SER A 383 4.14 34.21 34.65
CA SER A 383 3.78 33.46 35.88
C SER A 383 2.98 34.23 36.97
N SER A 384 2.34 33.62 37.96
CA SER A 384 1.76 32.26 38.15
C SER A 384 0.87 32.31 39.41
N ILE A 385 0.40 31.15 39.91
CA ILE A 385 -0.29 31.00 41.21
C ILE A 385 -1.74 31.57 41.12
N LYS A 386 -2.80 30.75 41.20
CA LYS A 386 -3.40 30.13 42.40
C LYS A 386 -3.88 31.16 43.44
N SER A 387 -5.00 30.99 44.14
CA SER A 387 -6.08 30.01 43.98
C SER A 387 -7.33 30.44 44.77
N ASP A 388 -8.40 29.66 44.60
CA ASP A 388 -9.41 29.31 45.62
C ASP A 388 -10.44 30.33 46.11
N THR A 389 -11.68 29.84 46.17
CA THR A 389 -12.74 30.16 47.16
C THR A 389 -13.38 31.56 47.18
N SER A 390 -14.66 31.74 47.56
CA SER A 390 -15.81 30.81 47.59
C SER A 390 -17.14 31.55 47.82
N VAL A 391 -18.24 30.96 47.34
CA VAL A 391 -19.60 31.00 47.95
C VAL A 391 -20.33 32.36 48.10
N THR A 392 -21.16 32.68 47.08
CA THR A 392 -22.60 33.12 47.11
C THR A 392 -23.04 34.31 48.01
N PRO A 393 -24.35 34.65 48.17
CA PRO A 393 -25.54 34.51 47.29
C PRO A 393 -26.36 35.83 47.09
N SER A 394 -27.13 35.97 45.99
CA SER A 394 -28.46 36.65 46.05
C SER A 394 -29.37 36.47 44.79
N LEU A 395 -30.48 35.74 44.99
CA LEU A 395 -31.85 35.96 44.49
C LEU A 395 -32.16 36.59 43.09
N ARG A 396 -32.90 35.80 42.26
CA ARG A 396 -34.26 36.07 41.68
C ARG A 396 -34.46 37.25 40.70
N LEU A 397 -35.34 37.20 39.68
CA LEU A 397 -36.48 36.29 39.40
C LEU A 397 -36.73 36.08 37.88
N SER A 398 -37.19 34.87 37.55
CA SER A 398 -37.79 34.32 36.31
C SER A 398 -38.22 35.22 35.12
N VAL A 399 -37.94 34.71 33.92
CA VAL A 399 -38.91 34.68 32.79
C VAL A 399 -38.95 33.26 32.19
N SER A 400 -40.15 32.69 32.06
CA SER A 400 -40.46 31.42 31.38
C SER A 400 -40.92 31.69 29.93
N SER A 401 -40.79 30.80 28.94
CA SER A 401 -40.17 29.46 28.87
C SER A 401 -40.17 28.95 27.42
N LEU A 402 -39.09 28.27 26.99
CA LEU A 402 -39.12 27.26 25.91
C LEU A 402 -38.14 26.13 26.30
N PRO A 403 -38.51 24.85 26.17
CA PRO A 403 -37.64 23.74 26.59
C PRO A 403 -36.53 23.46 25.57
N SER A 404 -35.29 23.35 26.06
CA SER A 404 -34.15 22.82 25.30
C SER A 404 -34.19 21.28 25.27
N PRO A 405 -33.83 20.61 24.16
CA PRO A 405 -33.88 19.15 24.03
C PRO A 405 -32.69 18.46 24.72
N LEU A 406 -32.67 18.46 26.07
CA LEU A 406 -31.68 17.76 26.91
C LEU A 406 -32.36 17.12 28.13
N ASP A 407 -33.35 16.26 27.90
CA ASP A 407 -33.95 15.37 28.90
C ASP A 407 -34.07 13.94 28.33
N VAL A 408 -32.92 13.25 28.27
CA VAL A 408 -32.85 11.78 28.14
C VAL A 408 -32.27 11.26 29.45
N PRO A 409 -32.92 10.30 30.15
CA PRO A 409 -32.42 9.81 31.44
C PRO A 409 -31.00 9.25 31.33
N GLY A 410 -30.09 9.81 32.14
CA GLY A 410 -28.67 9.45 32.10
C GLY A 410 -28.42 8.02 32.56
N ILE A 411 -28.18 7.11 31.61
CA ILE A 411 -27.47 5.86 31.87
C ILE A 411 -26.03 6.23 32.27
N PRO A 412 -25.47 5.71 33.37
CA PRO A 412 -24.07 5.94 33.71
C PRO A 412 -23.17 5.34 32.62
N ILE A 413 -22.54 6.19 31.81
CA ILE A 413 -21.47 5.77 30.91
C ILE A 413 -20.22 5.55 31.77
N GLN A 414 -20.08 4.32 32.28
CA GLN A 414 -18.77 3.83 32.68
C GLN A 414 -18.02 3.46 31.41
N ASP A 415 -16.85 4.08 31.20
CA ASP A 415 -15.91 3.68 30.15
C ASP A 415 -15.30 2.32 30.49
N GLU A 416 -16.05 1.23 30.24
CA GLU A 416 -15.50 -0.13 30.23
C GLU A 416 -14.58 -0.30 29.01
N VAL A 417 -13.40 0.32 29.11
CA VAL A 417 -12.26 0.07 28.22
C VAL A 417 -11.95 -1.42 28.27
N SER A 418 -12.14 -2.12 27.15
CA SER A 418 -11.83 -3.56 27.08
C SER A 418 -10.41 -3.82 27.59
N SER A 419 -10.26 -4.72 28.56
CA SER A 419 -8.93 -5.09 29.06
C SER A 419 -8.03 -5.71 27.98
N ALA A 420 -8.56 -6.12 26.81
CA ALA A 420 -7.75 -6.49 25.65
C ALA A 420 -7.08 -5.26 25.01
N LEU A 421 -7.82 -4.17 24.78
CA LEU A 421 -7.25 -2.88 24.33
C LEU A 421 -6.13 -2.42 25.26
N GLN A 422 -6.40 -2.41 26.58
CA GLN A 422 -5.39 -2.00 27.57
C GLN A 422 -4.16 -2.91 27.53
N LYS A 423 -4.31 -4.24 27.60
CA LYS A 423 -3.19 -5.18 27.60
C LYS A 423 -2.38 -5.14 26.30
N ASN A 424 -3.04 -4.95 25.15
CA ASN A 424 -2.37 -4.80 23.86
C ASN A 424 -1.56 -3.50 23.79
N GLN A 425 -2.10 -2.38 24.32
CA GLN A 425 -1.36 -1.12 24.44
C GLN A 425 -0.23 -1.16 25.49
N GLU A 426 -0.35 -2.01 26.51
CA GLU A 426 0.73 -2.25 27.48
C GLU A 426 1.90 -3.00 26.84
N LEU A 427 1.63 -4.12 26.17
CA LEU A 427 2.63 -4.86 25.41
C LEU A 427 3.20 -4.04 24.24
N GLU A 428 2.41 -3.17 23.62
CA GLU A 428 2.90 -2.23 22.60
C GLU A 428 3.97 -1.30 23.18
N PHE A 429 3.67 -0.60 24.28
CA PHE A 429 4.62 0.34 24.89
C PHE A 429 5.85 -0.37 25.46
N GLU A 430 5.69 -1.54 26.08
CA GLU A 430 6.81 -2.36 26.57
C GLU A 430 7.76 -2.76 25.43
N ARG A 431 7.22 -3.34 24.35
CA ARG A 431 8.02 -3.87 23.23
C ARG A 431 8.65 -2.78 22.37
N ASN A 432 8.04 -1.60 22.28
CA ASN A 432 8.44 -0.54 21.35
C ASN A 432 9.04 0.70 22.04
N TYR A 433 9.22 0.68 23.37
CA TYR A 433 9.75 1.80 24.18
C TYR A 433 10.92 2.55 23.54
N GLU A 434 11.96 1.83 23.11
CA GLU A 434 13.14 2.42 22.47
C GLU A 434 12.82 3.09 21.12
N ARG A 435 11.95 2.46 20.31
CA ARG A 435 11.48 3.02 19.03
C ARG A 435 10.67 4.30 19.25
N PHE A 436 9.86 4.34 20.31
CA PHE A 436 9.03 5.49 20.64
C PHE A 436 9.86 6.67 21.18
N ILE A 437 10.88 6.42 22.00
CA ILE A 437 11.88 7.43 22.38
C ILE A 437 12.62 7.97 21.15
N PHE A 438 13.06 7.09 20.26
CA PHE A 438 13.77 7.48 19.04
C PHE A 438 12.91 8.35 18.12
N LEU A 439 11.64 7.99 17.93
CA LEU A 439 10.68 8.80 17.18
C LEU A 439 10.41 10.13 17.87
N LYS A 440 10.24 10.17 19.20
CA LYS A 440 10.04 11.40 19.96
C LYS A 440 11.24 12.37 19.83
N TRP A 441 12.47 11.85 19.90
CA TRP A 441 13.68 12.60 19.52
C TRP A 441 13.58 13.15 18.10
N GLY A 442 13.17 12.33 17.13
CA GLY A 442 12.98 12.74 15.74
C GLY A 442 12.05 13.95 15.60
N ALA A 443 10.91 13.97 16.29
CA ALA A 443 9.98 15.11 16.29
C ALA A 443 10.53 16.38 16.97
N GLN A 444 11.44 16.24 17.94
CA GLN A 444 12.08 17.38 18.62
C GLN A 444 13.28 17.92 17.82
N ALA A 445 14.06 17.04 17.19
CA ALA A 445 15.32 17.34 16.55
C ALA A 445 15.20 17.67 15.05
N LEU A 446 14.10 17.29 14.38
CA LEU A 446 13.86 17.55 12.95
C LEU A 446 12.73 18.58 12.76
N LYS A 447 13.02 19.66 12.05
CA LYS A 447 12.02 20.66 11.65
C LYS A 447 10.98 20.04 10.71
N ASN A 448 9.76 20.55 10.74
CA ASN A 448 8.63 20.12 9.91
C ASN A 448 8.19 18.64 10.10
N MET A 449 8.78 17.91 11.05
CA MET A 449 8.37 16.56 11.45
C MET A 449 7.25 16.65 12.49
N LEU A 450 6.05 16.19 12.16
CA LEU A 450 4.94 16.01 13.10
C LEU A 450 4.79 14.52 13.42
N ILE A 451 4.62 14.16 14.69
CA ILE A 451 4.32 12.79 15.09
C ILE A 451 2.95 12.70 15.75
N VAL A 452 2.14 11.79 15.23
CA VAL A 452 0.93 11.28 15.87
C VAL A 452 1.29 10.04 16.70
N PRO A 453 1.12 10.08 18.02
CA PRO A 453 1.60 9.07 18.97
C PRO A 453 0.74 7.78 18.98
N PRO A 454 1.22 6.70 19.64
CA PRO A 454 0.59 5.38 19.57
C PRO A 454 -0.84 5.37 20.13
N GLY A 455 -1.70 4.57 19.50
CA GLY A 455 -3.10 4.42 19.91
C GLY A 455 -4.04 5.54 19.46
N SER A 456 -3.59 6.45 18.60
CA SER A 456 -4.41 7.55 18.06
C SER A 456 -5.31 7.13 16.89
N GLY A 457 -4.87 6.16 16.09
CA GLY A 457 -5.54 5.75 14.84
C GLY A 457 -4.56 5.22 13.79
N ILE A 458 -5.09 4.79 12.65
CA ILE A 458 -4.33 4.31 11.48
C ILE A 458 -3.97 5.48 10.57
N VAL A 459 -2.75 5.47 10.03
CA VAL A 459 -2.15 6.55 9.23
C VAL A 459 -3.08 7.17 8.19
N HIS A 460 -3.79 6.35 7.40
CA HIS A 460 -4.64 6.85 6.31
C HIS A 460 -6.00 7.39 6.78
N GLN A 461 -6.55 6.85 7.88
CA GLN A 461 -7.78 7.38 8.47
C GLN A 461 -7.50 8.69 9.20
N VAL A 462 -6.39 8.78 9.94
CA VAL A 462 -5.89 10.04 10.53
C VAL A 462 -5.52 11.06 9.44
N ASN A 463 -5.04 10.62 8.27
CA ASN A 463 -4.81 11.52 7.13
C ASN A 463 -6.13 12.11 6.61
N LEU A 464 -7.13 11.27 6.33
CA LEU A 464 -8.45 11.70 5.85
C LEU A 464 -9.16 12.61 6.88
N GLU A 465 -9.22 12.17 8.13
CA GLU A 465 -9.99 12.82 9.20
C GLU A 465 -9.28 14.04 9.80
N TYR A 466 -7.95 14.19 9.68
CA TYR A 466 -7.20 15.28 10.32
C TYR A 466 -6.05 15.88 9.48
N LEU A 467 -5.09 15.09 9.00
CA LEU A 467 -3.85 15.62 8.39
C LEU A 467 -4.04 16.16 6.96
N ALA A 468 -5.17 15.93 6.30
CA ALA A 468 -5.42 16.50 4.98
C ALA A 468 -5.79 17.97 5.05
N ARG A 469 -5.07 18.77 4.25
CA ARG A 469 -5.27 20.22 4.13
C ARG A 469 -6.18 20.58 2.94
N VAL A 470 -6.26 19.72 1.92
CA VAL A 470 -6.96 19.90 0.61
C VAL A 470 -6.43 21.07 -0.23
N VAL A 471 -6.27 22.25 0.37
CA VAL A 471 -5.58 23.41 -0.20
C VAL A 471 -4.61 23.94 0.86
N PHE A 472 -3.32 23.93 0.55
CA PHE A 472 -2.29 24.53 1.40
C PHE A 472 -2.43 26.05 1.47
N LYS A 473 -1.96 26.64 2.58
CA LYS A 473 -1.72 28.07 2.76
C LYS A 473 -0.28 28.20 3.26
N ASN A 474 0.65 28.52 2.36
CA ASN A 474 2.03 28.83 2.74
C ASN A 474 2.20 30.35 2.70
N GLU A 475 2.31 30.98 3.86
CA GLU A 475 2.16 32.44 4.02
C GLU A 475 0.84 32.94 3.39
N SER A 476 0.91 33.57 2.21
CA SER A 476 -0.25 34.02 1.42
C SER A 476 -0.56 33.15 0.19
N LEU A 477 0.31 32.18 -0.15
CA LEU A 477 0.20 31.36 -1.36
C LEU A 477 -0.71 30.15 -1.14
N LEU A 478 -1.72 30.02 -2.01
CA LEU A 478 -2.64 28.87 -2.08
C LEU A 478 -2.27 27.93 -3.23
N PHE A 479 -2.28 26.62 -2.93
CA PHE A 479 -2.02 25.52 -3.88
C PHE A 479 -2.63 24.21 -3.38
N PRO A 480 -2.82 23.17 -4.22
CA PRO A 480 -3.48 21.93 -3.81
C PRO A 480 -2.64 21.12 -2.81
N ASP A 481 -3.30 20.45 -1.87
CA ASP A 481 -2.67 19.38 -1.07
C ASP A 481 -2.29 18.22 -2.00
N SER A 482 -1.09 17.71 -1.80
CA SER A 482 -0.56 16.55 -2.51
C SER A 482 0.59 15.93 -1.72
N LEU A 483 0.73 14.62 -1.81
CA LEU A 483 1.72 13.91 -1.01
C LEU A 483 2.22 12.62 -1.63
N VAL A 484 3.42 12.23 -1.23
CA VAL A 484 3.86 10.84 -1.32
C VAL A 484 3.97 10.26 0.09
N GLY A 485 3.72 8.96 0.23
CA GLY A 485 3.73 8.31 1.54
C GLY A 485 4.47 6.98 1.56
N THR A 486 5.07 6.65 2.71
CA THR A 486 5.83 5.41 2.89
C THR A 486 4.94 4.20 3.26
N ASP A 487 3.71 4.20 2.76
CA ASP A 487 2.81 3.04 2.66
C ASP A 487 2.04 3.07 1.33
N SER A 488 1.76 1.89 0.77
CA SER A 488 1.12 1.76 -0.54
C SER A 488 -0.28 2.39 -0.61
N HIS A 489 -1.06 2.35 0.48
CA HIS A 489 -2.46 2.79 0.49
C HIS A 489 -2.61 4.28 0.86
N THR A 490 -1.52 5.05 0.81
CA THR A 490 -1.56 6.53 0.83
C THR A 490 -2.53 7.06 -0.25
N THR A 491 -2.72 6.28 -1.31
CA THR A 491 -3.75 6.49 -2.34
C THR A 491 -5.17 6.67 -1.82
N MET A 492 -5.50 6.19 -0.62
CA MET A 492 -6.80 6.41 0.04
C MET A 492 -7.23 7.88 0.07
N ILE A 493 -6.26 8.80 0.16
CA ILE A 493 -6.52 10.24 0.23
C ILE A 493 -6.98 10.85 -1.11
N ASN A 494 -6.79 10.14 -2.23
CA ASN A 494 -7.32 10.53 -3.53
C ASN A 494 -8.87 10.55 -3.56
N GLY A 495 -9.54 9.90 -2.60
CA GLY A 495 -10.99 9.99 -2.39
C GLY A 495 -11.47 11.34 -1.85
N LEU A 496 -10.55 12.15 -1.31
CA LEU A 496 -10.77 13.54 -0.85
C LEU A 496 -10.36 14.57 -1.93
N GLY A 497 -9.93 14.13 -3.13
CA GLY A 497 -9.42 15.01 -4.17
C GLY A 497 -8.00 15.54 -3.91
N VAL A 498 -7.24 14.89 -3.04
CA VAL A 498 -5.83 15.15 -2.75
C VAL A 498 -4.97 14.14 -3.50
N ILE A 499 -4.11 14.57 -4.42
CA ILE A 499 -3.25 13.64 -5.18
C ILE A 499 -2.18 13.04 -4.27
N GLY A 500 -2.15 11.71 -4.16
CA GLY A 500 -1.03 11.03 -3.51
C GLY A 500 -0.97 9.52 -3.70
N TRP A 501 0.22 8.97 -3.50
CA TRP A 501 0.52 7.56 -3.72
C TRP A 501 1.65 7.04 -2.82
N GLY A 502 1.79 5.71 -2.81
CA GLY A 502 2.84 5.02 -2.06
C GLY A 502 4.21 5.05 -2.76
N VAL A 503 5.25 5.40 -2.01
CA VAL A 503 6.65 5.48 -2.46
C VAL A 503 7.57 4.70 -1.53
N GLY A 504 8.82 4.48 -1.96
CA GLY A 504 9.86 3.95 -1.08
C GLY A 504 10.20 4.89 0.07
N GLY A 505 10.72 4.36 1.19
CA GLY A 505 11.29 5.20 2.27
C GLY A 505 12.32 6.18 1.74
N ILE A 506 13.25 5.68 0.92
CA ILE A 506 14.32 6.43 0.25
C ILE A 506 13.78 7.55 -0.68
N GLU A 507 12.70 7.27 -1.40
CA GLU A 507 12.03 8.21 -2.31
C GLU A 507 11.34 9.33 -1.50
N ALA A 508 10.70 8.99 -0.37
CA ALA A 508 10.15 9.96 0.58
C ALA A 508 11.22 10.77 1.35
N GLU A 509 12.33 10.14 1.74
CA GLU A 509 13.51 10.77 2.35
C GLU A 509 14.08 11.86 1.42
N ALA A 510 14.21 11.56 0.13
CA ALA A 510 14.66 12.52 -0.87
C ALA A 510 13.66 13.66 -1.10
N VAL A 511 12.36 13.38 -1.14
CA VAL A 511 11.30 14.40 -1.22
C VAL A 511 11.29 15.31 0.01
N MET A 512 11.44 14.75 1.22
CA MET A 512 11.62 15.52 2.44
C MET A 512 12.85 16.44 2.36
N LEU A 513 13.93 16.00 1.71
CA LEU A 513 15.13 16.82 1.48
C LEU A 513 15.05 17.73 0.23
N GLY A 514 13.89 17.78 -0.43
CA GLY A 514 13.61 18.74 -1.51
C GLY A 514 13.97 18.27 -2.92
N GLN A 515 13.99 16.96 -3.15
CA GLN A 515 13.97 16.40 -4.51
C GLN A 515 12.54 16.35 -5.07
N ALA A 516 12.40 16.57 -6.37
CA ALA A 516 11.21 16.16 -7.10
C ALA A 516 11.21 14.63 -7.32
N VAL A 517 10.02 14.04 -7.39
CA VAL A 517 9.81 12.68 -7.89
C VAL A 517 9.85 12.73 -9.41
N SER A 518 10.68 11.91 -10.07
CA SER A 518 10.52 11.68 -11.51
C SER A 518 9.44 10.62 -11.74
N MET A 519 8.57 10.87 -12.73
CA MET A 519 7.57 9.92 -13.16
C MET A 519 7.30 10.06 -14.66
N VAL A 520 7.08 8.94 -15.35
CA VAL A 520 6.49 8.98 -16.70
C VAL A 520 5.08 9.57 -16.60
N LEU A 521 4.80 10.56 -17.45
CA LEU A 521 3.53 11.25 -17.55
C LEU A 521 2.39 10.23 -17.82
N PRO A 522 1.48 10.01 -16.86
CA PRO A 522 0.65 8.82 -16.84
C PRO A 522 -0.55 8.96 -17.79
N LYS A 523 -0.92 7.85 -18.45
CA LYS A 523 -2.27 7.70 -19.00
C LYS A 523 -3.29 7.72 -17.87
N VAL A 524 -4.45 8.33 -18.12
CA VAL A 524 -5.56 8.44 -17.16
C VAL A 524 -6.76 7.70 -17.73
N VAL A 525 -7.19 6.64 -17.05
CA VAL A 525 -8.41 5.90 -17.38
C VAL A 525 -9.60 6.57 -16.69
N GLY A 526 -10.56 7.06 -17.48
CA GLY A 526 -11.80 7.61 -16.97
C GLY A 526 -12.73 6.48 -16.56
N TYR A 527 -13.04 6.37 -15.26
CA TYR A 527 -13.95 5.36 -14.74
C TYR A 527 -15.32 5.97 -14.47
N CYS A 528 -16.22 5.80 -15.44
CA CYS A 528 -17.59 6.30 -15.40
C CYS A 528 -18.45 5.43 -14.49
N ILE A 529 -19.06 6.02 -13.45
CA ILE A 529 -19.98 5.33 -12.55
C ILE A 529 -21.42 5.78 -12.85
N THR A 530 -22.31 4.82 -13.13
CA THR A 530 -23.73 5.04 -13.44
C THR A 530 -24.65 4.24 -12.49
N GLY A 531 -25.96 4.41 -12.64
CA GLY A 531 -26.95 3.61 -11.93
C GLY A 531 -27.10 3.95 -10.45
N THR A 532 -27.44 2.95 -9.63
CA THR A 532 -27.65 3.11 -8.18
C THR A 532 -27.27 1.83 -7.45
N LEU A 533 -26.50 1.94 -6.36
CA LEU A 533 -25.98 0.77 -5.65
C LEU A 533 -27.08 0.04 -4.87
N SER A 534 -27.19 -1.27 -5.09
CA SER A 534 -28.20 -2.15 -4.48
C SER A 534 -28.34 -1.96 -2.95
N PRO A 535 -29.57 -2.04 -2.38
CA PRO A 535 -29.79 -1.90 -0.93
C PRO A 535 -29.09 -2.96 -0.07
N LEU A 536 -28.66 -4.08 -0.64
CA LEU A 536 -27.90 -5.13 0.04
C LEU A 536 -26.38 -4.98 -0.10
N SER A 537 -25.92 -4.19 -1.08
CA SER A 537 -24.50 -4.09 -1.44
C SER A 537 -23.81 -2.94 -0.71
N THR A 538 -22.64 -3.25 -0.15
CA THR A 538 -21.81 -2.35 0.65
C THR A 538 -20.76 -1.63 -0.19
N SER A 539 -20.08 -0.64 0.41
CA SER A 539 -18.91 0.00 -0.19
C SER A 539 -17.74 -0.97 -0.40
N THR A 540 -17.61 -2.00 0.44
CA THR A 540 -16.64 -3.07 0.26
C THR A 540 -16.94 -3.88 -1.01
N ASP A 541 -18.22 -4.22 -1.27
CA ASP A 541 -18.63 -4.97 -2.46
C ASP A 541 -18.35 -4.16 -3.75
N LEU A 542 -18.58 -2.85 -3.69
CA LEU A 542 -18.25 -1.91 -4.76
C LEU A 542 -16.74 -1.90 -5.05
N VAL A 543 -15.88 -1.70 -4.04
CA VAL A 543 -14.42 -1.69 -4.29
C VAL A 543 -13.87 -3.04 -4.73
N LEU A 544 -14.37 -4.18 -4.22
CA LEU A 544 -13.95 -5.49 -4.71
C LEU A 544 -14.35 -5.72 -6.17
N THR A 545 -15.53 -5.20 -6.58
CA THR A 545 -15.99 -5.21 -7.98
C THR A 545 -15.09 -4.34 -8.87
N ILE A 546 -14.83 -3.09 -8.46
CA ILE A 546 -13.92 -2.17 -9.16
C ILE A 546 -12.50 -2.76 -9.23
N THR A 547 -11.99 -3.36 -8.16
CA THR A 547 -10.64 -3.94 -8.08
C THR A 547 -10.47 -5.09 -9.08
N LYS A 548 -11.46 -6.00 -9.18
CA LYS A 548 -11.47 -7.03 -10.22
C LYS A 548 -11.51 -6.41 -11.61
N HIS A 549 -12.43 -5.47 -11.86
CA HIS A 549 -12.63 -4.88 -13.18
C HIS A 549 -11.37 -4.12 -13.66
N LEU A 550 -10.82 -3.21 -12.85
CA LEU A 550 -9.61 -2.46 -13.18
C LEU A 550 -8.37 -3.35 -13.36
N ARG A 551 -8.27 -4.47 -12.63
CA ARG A 551 -7.20 -5.45 -12.85
C ARG A 551 -7.35 -6.21 -14.18
N GLN A 552 -8.58 -6.42 -14.66
CA GLN A 552 -8.85 -6.97 -16.00
C GLN A 552 -8.60 -5.96 -17.12
N VAL A 553 -8.86 -4.66 -16.89
CA VAL A 553 -8.55 -3.56 -17.82
C VAL A 553 -7.04 -3.34 -17.97
N GLY A 554 -6.24 -3.65 -16.95
CA GLY A 554 -4.79 -3.53 -17.00
C GLY A 554 -4.29 -2.10 -16.77
N VAL A 555 -4.71 -1.48 -15.67
CA VAL A 555 -4.36 -0.08 -15.32
C VAL A 555 -2.99 0.11 -14.65
N VAL A 556 -2.06 -0.85 -14.79
CA VAL A 556 -0.73 -0.79 -14.15
C VAL A 556 0.07 0.41 -14.67
N GLY A 557 0.60 1.22 -13.74
CA GLY A 557 1.33 2.46 -14.06
C GLY A 557 0.45 3.62 -14.53
N LYS A 558 -0.83 3.39 -14.84
CA LYS A 558 -1.80 4.43 -15.19
C LYS A 558 -2.33 5.14 -13.94
N PHE A 559 -2.94 6.30 -14.13
CA PHE A 559 -3.90 6.87 -13.20
C PHE A 559 -5.31 6.36 -13.55
N VAL A 560 -6.19 6.31 -12.57
CA VAL A 560 -7.64 6.16 -12.75
C VAL A 560 -8.31 7.41 -12.17
N GLU A 561 -9.24 8.00 -12.90
CA GLU A 561 -10.02 9.16 -12.44
C GLU A 561 -11.50 8.83 -12.55
N PHE A 562 -12.23 8.93 -11.43
CA PHE A 562 -13.62 8.52 -11.31
C PHE A 562 -14.55 9.69 -11.65
N TYR A 563 -15.55 9.44 -12.48
CA TYR A 563 -16.49 10.47 -12.95
C TYR A 563 -17.89 9.89 -13.25
N GLY A 564 -18.81 10.72 -13.73
CA GLY A 564 -20.18 10.33 -14.04
C GLY A 564 -21.16 10.47 -12.86
N PRO A 565 -22.48 10.44 -13.13
CA PRO A 565 -23.50 10.84 -12.18
C PRO A 565 -23.62 9.93 -10.94
N GLY A 566 -23.20 8.66 -11.04
CA GLY A 566 -23.19 7.74 -9.91
C GLY A 566 -22.21 8.14 -8.79
N VAL A 567 -21.20 8.97 -9.09
CA VAL A 567 -20.22 9.47 -8.10
C VAL A 567 -20.86 10.39 -7.06
N GLU A 568 -21.99 11.03 -7.36
CA GLU A 568 -22.74 11.84 -6.39
C GLU A 568 -23.46 11.01 -5.32
N GLN A 569 -23.72 9.72 -5.59
CA GLN A 569 -24.31 8.80 -4.62
C GLN A 569 -23.29 8.22 -3.63
N LEU A 570 -21.99 8.32 -3.96
CA LEU A 570 -20.90 7.80 -3.13
C LEU A 570 -20.55 8.80 -2.04
N SER A 571 -20.61 8.36 -0.78
CA SER A 571 -20.09 9.14 0.33
C SER A 571 -18.57 9.31 0.18
N LEU A 572 -17.98 10.27 0.89
CA LEU A 572 -16.52 10.41 0.85
C LEU A 572 -15.81 9.15 1.38
N ALA A 573 -16.41 8.45 2.33
CA ALA A 573 -15.86 7.21 2.84
C ALA A 573 -15.87 6.10 1.77
N ASP A 574 -16.88 6.03 0.92
CA ASP A 574 -16.94 5.07 -0.20
C ASP A 574 -15.85 5.38 -1.23
N ARG A 575 -15.66 6.67 -1.55
CA ARG A 575 -14.58 7.14 -2.42
C ARG A 575 -13.20 6.80 -1.85
N ALA A 576 -12.98 7.06 -0.55
CA ALA A 576 -11.75 6.71 0.15
C ALA A 576 -11.51 5.18 0.18
N THR A 577 -12.54 4.37 0.40
CA THR A 577 -12.49 2.90 0.29
C THR A 577 -12.05 2.45 -1.11
N ILE A 578 -12.60 3.05 -2.17
CA ILE A 578 -12.22 2.77 -3.58
C ILE A 578 -10.78 3.18 -3.90
N SER A 579 -10.35 4.35 -3.42
CA SER A 579 -8.99 4.85 -3.61
C SER A 579 -7.95 4.14 -2.74
N ASN A 580 -8.34 3.53 -1.62
CA ASN A 580 -7.46 2.75 -0.74
C ASN A 580 -6.90 1.51 -1.45
N MET A 581 -7.73 0.80 -2.22
CA MET A 581 -7.34 -0.43 -2.94
C MET A 581 -6.66 -0.16 -4.30
N CYS A 582 -6.21 1.06 -4.55
CA CYS A 582 -5.50 1.43 -5.78
C CYS A 582 -4.26 0.55 -6.10
N PRO A 583 -3.42 0.17 -5.11
CA PRO A 583 -2.32 -0.77 -5.34
C PRO A 583 -2.79 -2.20 -5.72
N GLU A 584 -4.01 -2.59 -5.35
CA GLU A 584 -4.55 -3.94 -5.55
C GLU A 584 -5.11 -4.16 -6.96
N TYR A 585 -5.63 -3.10 -7.61
CA TYR A 585 -5.81 -3.09 -9.06
C TYR A 585 -4.51 -2.73 -9.81
N GLY A 586 -3.64 -1.92 -9.20
CA GLY A 586 -2.27 -1.65 -9.66
C GLY A 586 -2.06 -0.29 -10.32
N ALA A 587 -3.05 0.60 -10.26
CA ALA A 587 -2.88 1.99 -10.69
C ALA A 587 -1.97 2.74 -9.69
N THR A 588 -1.38 3.84 -10.15
CA THR A 588 -0.57 4.73 -9.28
C THR A 588 -1.46 5.61 -8.41
N VAL A 589 -2.60 6.05 -8.95
CA VAL A 589 -3.58 6.96 -8.33
C VAL A 589 -4.98 6.53 -8.76
N GLY A 590 -5.95 6.63 -7.83
CA GLY A 590 -7.39 6.43 -8.08
C GLY A 590 -8.18 7.63 -7.58
N PHE A 591 -8.43 8.61 -8.44
CA PHE A 591 -8.77 9.99 -8.07
C PHE A 591 -10.26 10.32 -8.14
N PHE A 592 -10.76 10.97 -7.10
CA PHE A 592 -12.08 11.62 -7.07
C PHE A 592 -11.88 13.13 -6.93
N PRO A 593 -12.08 13.93 -7.99
CA PRO A 593 -11.96 15.39 -7.92
C PRO A 593 -12.83 16.04 -6.82
N VAL A 594 -12.36 17.17 -6.27
CA VAL A 594 -13.04 17.87 -5.16
C VAL A 594 -14.41 18.40 -5.61
N ASP A 595 -15.47 18.04 -4.87
CA ASP A 595 -16.85 18.44 -5.16
C ASP A 595 -17.61 18.88 -3.89
N ASN A 596 -18.93 19.08 -4.03
CA ASN A 596 -19.82 19.39 -2.91
C ASN A 596 -19.86 18.30 -1.82
N THR A 597 -19.62 17.03 -2.14
CA THR A 597 -19.54 15.96 -1.13
C THR A 597 -18.24 16.02 -0.33
N THR A 598 -17.11 16.37 -0.96
CA THR A 598 -15.87 16.72 -0.25
C THR A 598 -16.08 17.91 0.69
N ILE A 599 -16.72 18.98 0.25
CA ILE A 599 -17.03 20.14 1.12
C ILE A 599 -17.93 19.75 2.31
N LYS A 600 -18.95 18.90 2.11
CA LYS A 600 -19.79 18.38 3.21
C LYS A 600 -18.97 17.57 4.23
N TYR A 601 -18.04 16.72 3.78
CA TYR A 601 -17.18 15.95 4.68
C TYR A 601 -16.21 16.82 5.47
N LEU A 602 -15.67 17.89 4.88
CA LEU A 602 -14.81 18.83 5.62
C LEU A 602 -15.58 19.50 6.78
N ARG A 603 -16.86 19.84 6.58
CA ARG A 603 -17.76 20.30 7.66
C ARG A 603 -18.02 19.20 8.70
N GLN A 604 -18.30 17.98 8.25
CA GLN A 604 -18.56 16.85 9.16
C GLN A 604 -17.33 16.50 10.03
N SER A 605 -16.12 16.60 9.47
CA SER A 605 -14.84 16.38 10.16
C SER A 605 -14.32 17.63 10.90
N SER A 606 -15.20 18.56 11.26
CA SER A 606 -14.91 19.77 12.05
C SER A 606 -13.74 20.64 11.53
N ARG A 607 -13.60 20.76 10.20
CA ARG A 607 -12.71 21.79 9.62
C ARG A 607 -13.32 23.19 9.81
N ASP A 608 -12.44 24.17 9.98
CA ASP A 608 -12.84 25.57 10.13
C ASP A 608 -13.51 26.12 8.86
N GLU A 609 -14.65 26.80 9.01
CA GLU A 609 -15.43 27.31 7.88
C GLU A 609 -14.71 28.39 7.05
N LYS A 610 -13.78 29.17 7.63
CA LYS A 610 -12.94 30.07 6.83
C LYS A 610 -12.01 29.24 5.95
N LYS A 611 -11.43 28.16 6.49
CA LYS A 611 -10.58 27.27 5.69
C LYS A 611 -11.36 26.52 4.61
N ILE A 612 -12.61 26.15 4.87
CA ILE A 612 -13.51 25.59 3.84
C ILE A 612 -13.80 26.64 2.75
N ALA A 613 -14.03 27.90 3.12
CA ALA A 613 -14.20 28.99 2.16
C ALA A 613 -12.91 29.30 1.35
N GLU A 614 -11.73 29.23 1.96
CA GLU A 614 -10.43 29.28 1.25
C GLU A 614 -10.34 28.16 0.20
N ILE A 615 -10.66 26.92 0.60
CA ILE A 615 -10.61 25.73 -0.28
C ILE A 615 -11.58 25.89 -1.46
N GLU A 616 -12.84 26.21 -1.20
CA GLU A 616 -13.89 26.29 -2.22
C GLU A 616 -13.63 27.44 -3.21
N ALA A 617 -13.21 28.61 -2.73
CA ALA A 617 -12.92 29.77 -3.58
C ALA A 617 -11.67 29.55 -4.45
N TYR A 618 -10.59 29.01 -3.90
CA TYR A 618 -9.38 28.69 -4.66
C TYR A 618 -9.64 27.65 -5.75
N LEU A 619 -10.26 26.51 -5.41
CA LEU A 619 -10.48 25.43 -6.37
C LEU A 619 -11.44 25.84 -7.50
N LYS A 620 -12.39 26.74 -7.24
CA LYS A 620 -13.22 27.34 -8.30
C LYS A 620 -12.42 28.30 -9.17
N ALA A 621 -11.58 29.16 -8.58
CA ALA A 621 -10.78 30.14 -9.30
C ALA A 621 -9.70 29.53 -10.23
N VAL A 622 -9.18 28.34 -9.90
CA VAL A 622 -8.18 27.63 -10.72
C VAL A 622 -8.79 26.50 -11.58
N ASN A 623 -10.13 26.39 -11.66
CA ASN A 623 -10.86 25.33 -12.39
C ASN A 623 -10.46 23.89 -11.99
N MET A 624 -10.47 23.62 -10.68
CA MET A 624 -10.25 22.29 -10.05
C MET A 624 -11.41 21.83 -9.14
N PHE A 625 -12.54 22.52 -9.14
CA PHE A 625 -13.76 22.13 -8.40
C PHE A 625 -14.77 21.46 -9.37
N ARG A 626 -15.16 20.21 -9.11
CA ARG A 626 -15.94 19.36 -10.03
C ARG A 626 -17.43 19.32 -9.67
N ASN A 627 -18.28 19.30 -10.69
CA ASN A 627 -19.72 19.01 -10.59
C ASN A 627 -20.06 17.74 -11.39
N PHE A 628 -20.13 16.56 -10.75
CA PHE A 628 -20.21 15.27 -11.46
C PHE A 628 -21.48 15.07 -12.33
N SER A 629 -22.58 15.76 -12.04
CA SER A 629 -23.76 15.83 -12.93
C SER A 629 -23.56 16.68 -14.20
N ASP A 630 -22.55 17.54 -14.23
CA ASP A 630 -22.23 18.39 -15.39
C ASP A 630 -21.19 17.70 -16.27
N ALA A 631 -21.67 17.06 -17.34
CA ALA A 631 -20.87 16.40 -18.36
C ALA A 631 -20.12 17.39 -19.29
N SER A 632 -20.44 18.69 -19.28
CA SER A 632 -19.67 19.68 -20.06
C SER A 632 -18.29 19.97 -19.44
N GLN A 633 -18.10 19.58 -18.17
CA GLN A 633 -16.84 19.59 -17.44
C GLN A 633 -16.11 18.24 -17.45
N ASP A 634 -16.60 17.22 -18.18
CA ASP A 634 -15.91 15.92 -18.23
C ASP A 634 -14.58 16.05 -19.00
N PRO A 635 -13.45 15.66 -18.38
CA PRO A 635 -12.16 15.64 -19.06
C PRO A 635 -12.09 14.64 -20.21
N ILE A 636 -11.07 14.80 -21.04
CA ILE A 636 -10.72 13.81 -22.05
C ILE A 636 -9.72 12.83 -21.46
N TYR A 637 -10.15 11.59 -21.31
CA TYR A 637 -9.37 10.49 -20.76
C TYR A 637 -8.64 9.72 -21.87
N SER A 638 -7.59 8.97 -21.53
CA SER A 638 -6.86 8.11 -22.47
C SER A 638 -7.73 6.97 -22.99
N GLU A 639 -8.52 6.42 -22.08
CA GLU A 639 -9.37 5.24 -22.18
C GLU A 639 -10.57 5.48 -21.24
N VAL A 640 -11.77 5.01 -21.59
CA VAL A 640 -12.97 5.11 -20.74
C VAL A 640 -13.50 3.72 -20.43
N VAL A 641 -13.87 3.52 -19.17
CA VAL A 641 -14.45 2.27 -18.64
C VAL A 641 -15.69 2.64 -17.83
N THR A 642 -16.77 1.88 -17.96
CA THR A 642 -18.03 2.14 -17.25
C THR A 642 -18.35 1.02 -16.26
N LEU A 643 -18.94 1.38 -15.12
CA LEU A 643 -19.58 0.46 -14.17
C LEU A 643 -20.97 0.99 -13.81
N ASP A 644 -21.99 0.18 -14.00
CA ASP A 644 -23.28 0.44 -13.35
C ASP A 644 -23.28 -0.10 -11.93
N LEU A 645 -23.71 0.72 -10.97
CA LEU A 645 -23.80 0.33 -9.56
C LEU A 645 -24.86 -0.75 -9.30
N GLY A 646 -25.79 -0.98 -10.24
CA GLY A 646 -26.77 -2.07 -10.17
C GLY A 646 -26.16 -3.48 -10.32
N ASP A 647 -25.05 -3.62 -11.04
CA ASP A 647 -24.35 -4.91 -11.25
C ASP A 647 -23.55 -5.38 -10.03
N VAL A 648 -23.41 -4.52 -9.01
CA VAL A 648 -22.61 -4.78 -7.82
C VAL A 648 -23.39 -5.66 -6.84
N VAL A 649 -23.09 -6.96 -6.85
CA VAL A 649 -23.62 -7.95 -5.88
C VAL A 649 -22.70 -8.17 -4.67
N PRO A 650 -23.22 -8.53 -3.49
CA PRO A 650 -22.43 -8.86 -2.30
C PRO A 650 -21.36 -9.92 -2.58
N SER A 651 -20.12 -9.68 -2.13
CA SER A 651 -18.94 -10.44 -2.53
C SER A 651 -17.84 -10.47 -1.48
N LEU A 652 -16.95 -11.44 -1.62
CA LEU A 652 -15.66 -11.51 -0.96
C LEU A 652 -14.55 -11.55 -2.01
N SER A 653 -13.29 -11.42 -1.61
CA SER A 653 -12.13 -11.74 -2.46
C SER A 653 -11.18 -12.70 -1.77
N GLY A 654 -10.81 -13.79 -2.43
CA GLY A 654 -9.95 -14.82 -1.87
C GLY A 654 -9.91 -16.11 -2.69
N PRO A 655 -9.22 -17.15 -2.22
CA PRO A 655 -8.62 -17.25 -0.89
C PRO A 655 -7.19 -16.68 -0.74
N LYS A 656 -6.57 -16.17 -1.82
CA LYS A 656 -5.13 -15.77 -1.81
C LYS A 656 -4.77 -14.46 -2.52
N ARG A 657 -5.69 -13.79 -3.24
CA ARG A 657 -5.45 -12.46 -3.86
C ARG A 657 -6.65 -11.51 -3.73
N PRO A 658 -6.45 -10.18 -3.77
CA PRO A 658 -7.55 -9.20 -3.58
C PRO A 658 -8.49 -9.05 -4.78
N HIS A 659 -8.05 -9.38 -5.99
CA HIS A 659 -8.86 -9.35 -7.21
C HIS A 659 -9.59 -10.69 -7.51
N ASP A 660 -9.38 -11.73 -6.69
CA ASP A 660 -10.08 -13.02 -6.79
C ASP A 660 -11.51 -12.93 -6.20
N ARG A 661 -12.33 -12.02 -6.75
CA ARG A 661 -13.69 -11.73 -6.27
C ARG A 661 -14.64 -12.91 -6.51
N VAL A 662 -15.30 -13.34 -5.45
CA VAL A 662 -16.32 -14.40 -5.39
C VAL A 662 -17.62 -13.79 -4.85
N PRO A 663 -18.75 -13.85 -5.58
CA PRO A 663 -20.06 -13.47 -5.03
C PRO A 663 -20.41 -14.32 -3.81
N VAL A 664 -21.12 -13.78 -2.82
CA VAL A 664 -21.50 -14.51 -1.59
C VAL A 664 -22.21 -15.83 -1.92
N SER A 665 -23.11 -15.84 -2.90
CA SER A 665 -23.83 -17.04 -3.38
C SER A 665 -22.94 -18.11 -4.02
N GLY A 666 -21.73 -17.76 -4.47
CA GLY A 666 -20.77 -18.71 -5.07
C GLY A 666 -19.69 -19.21 -4.11
N MET A 667 -19.64 -18.71 -2.87
CA MET A 667 -18.54 -18.97 -1.92
C MET A 667 -18.34 -20.44 -1.57
N LYS A 668 -19.45 -21.16 -1.36
CA LYS A 668 -19.43 -22.59 -1.02
C LYS A 668 -18.86 -23.44 -2.14
N GLU A 669 -19.22 -23.14 -3.39
CA GLU A 669 -18.72 -23.83 -4.58
C GLU A 669 -17.25 -23.47 -4.85
N ASP A 670 -16.90 -22.18 -4.82
CA ASP A 670 -15.52 -21.70 -5.03
C ASP A 670 -14.54 -22.31 -4.02
N PHE A 671 -14.92 -22.35 -2.73
CA PHE A 671 -14.06 -22.95 -1.70
C PHE A 671 -13.92 -24.47 -1.88
N SER A 672 -15.01 -25.18 -2.16
CA SER A 672 -14.99 -26.63 -2.39
C SER A 672 -14.09 -27.00 -3.58
N ASN A 673 -14.24 -26.27 -4.70
CA ASN A 673 -13.38 -26.42 -5.87
C ASN A 673 -11.91 -26.08 -5.55
N CYS A 674 -11.65 -25.06 -4.72
CA CYS A 674 -10.29 -24.74 -4.28
C CYS A 674 -9.60 -25.88 -3.52
N LEU A 675 -10.31 -26.78 -2.84
CA LEU A 675 -9.68 -27.91 -2.14
C LEU A 675 -8.98 -28.85 -3.13
N GLY A 676 -9.70 -29.29 -4.17
CA GLY A 676 -9.20 -30.23 -5.18
C GLY A 676 -8.33 -29.63 -6.27
N ASN A 677 -8.51 -28.34 -6.60
CA ASN A 677 -7.75 -27.64 -7.63
C ASN A 677 -6.23 -27.69 -7.38
N GLN A 678 -5.44 -27.76 -8.47
CA GLN A 678 -3.97 -27.75 -8.42
C GLN A 678 -3.42 -26.58 -7.61
N ILE A 679 -2.34 -26.81 -6.87
CA ILE A 679 -1.73 -25.84 -5.94
C ILE A 679 -1.44 -24.51 -6.66
N GLY A 680 -2.12 -23.45 -6.22
CA GLY A 680 -2.04 -22.13 -6.83
C GLY A 680 -2.87 -21.09 -6.07
N PHE A 681 -3.30 -20.03 -6.74
CA PHE A 681 -4.13 -18.97 -6.13
C PHE A 681 -5.54 -19.44 -5.75
N LYS A 682 -6.11 -20.36 -6.56
CA LYS A 682 -7.45 -20.96 -6.42
C LYS A 682 -7.38 -22.49 -6.23
N GLY A 683 -6.36 -22.98 -5.53
CA GLY A 683 -6.14 -24.41 -5.35
C GLY A 683 -5.19 -24.80 -4.22
N TYR A 684 -5.50 -25.92 -3.56
CA TYR A 684 -4.74 -26.52 -2.45
C TYR A 684 -4.18 -27.91 -2.76
N GLY A 685 -4.63 -28.56 -3.84
CA GLY A 685 -4.14 -29.87 -4.29
C GLY A 685 -4.49 -31.04 -3.36
N LEU A 686 -5.58 -30.95 -2.61
CA LEU A 686 -5.99 -32.00 -1.66
C LEU A 686 -6.72 -33.15 -2.38
N PRO A 687 -6.40 -34.42 -2.06
CA PRO A 687 -7.17 -35.58 -2.49
C PRO A 687 -8.65 -35.47 -2.07
N ALA A 688 -9.57 -35.94 -2.92
CA ALA A 688 -11.01 -35.79 -2.70
C ALA A 688 -11.51 -36.49 -1.42
N ASP A 689 -10.88 -37.62 -1.05
CA ASP A 689 -11.10 -38.35 0.21
C ASP A 689 -10.77 -37.54 1.48
N GLN A 690 -10.11 -36.38 1.34
CA GLN A 690 -9.74 -35.51 2.45
C GLN A 690 -10.59 -34.22 2.52
N HIS A 691 -11.49 -33.96 1.57
CA HIS A 691 -12.24 -32.70 1.54
C HIS A 691 -13.20 -32.57 2.73
N ASP A 692 -13.89 -33.67 3.10
CA ASP A 692 -14.78 -33.75 4.27
C ASP A 692 -14.06 -33.96 5.61
N LYS A 693 -12.73 -33.81 5.66
CA LYS A 693 -11.95 -34.10 6.88
C LYS A 693 -12.34 -33.17 8.03
N THR A 694 -12.73 -33.80 9.14
CA THR A 694 -13.09 -33.15 10.40
C THR A 694 -12.13 -33.57 11.51
N VAL A 695 -11.89 -32.66 12.47
CA VAL A 695 -10.94 -32.86 13.58
C VAL A 695 -11.55 -32.31 14.88
N PRO A 696 -11.79 -33.15 15.90
CA PRO A 696 -12.19 -32.67 17.23
C PRO A 696 -10.99 -32.06 17.96
N PHE A 697 -11.25 -31.02 18.76
CA PHE A 697 -10.29 -30.39 19.65
C PHE A 697 -11.01 -29.87 20.91
N VAL A 698 -10.29 -29.79 22.03
CA VAL A 698 -10.83 -29.23 23.28
C VAL A 698 -10.39 -27.78 23.42
N TYR A 699 -11.36 -26.91 23.70
CA TYR A 699 -11.12 -25.50 24.04
C TYR A 699 -12.01 -25.13 25.23
N GLU A 700 -11.42 -24.59 26.29
CA GLU A 700 -12.11 -24.23 27.55
C GLU A 700 -12.98 -25.36 28.15
N ASN A 701 -12.46 -26.58 28.14
CA ASN A 701 -13.14 -27.80 28.62
C ASN A 701 -14.42 -28.18 27.83
N GLN A 702 -14.58 -27.67 26.61
CA GLN A 702 -15.64 -28.05 25.69
C GLN A 702 -15.03 -28.59 24.38
N GLU A 703 -15.65 -29.59 23.78
CA GLU A 703 -15.23 -30.16 22.50
C GLU A 703 -15.82 -29.37 21.33
N TYR A 704 -14.99 -29.08 20.33
CA TYR A 704 -15.32 -28.39 19.10
C TYR A 704 -14.72 -29.12 17.91
N THR A 705 -15.26 -28.90 16.71
CA THR A 705 -14.79 -29.57 15.49
C THR A 705 -14.31 -28.56 14.45
N LEU A 706 -13.05 -28.68 14.04
CA LEU A 706 -12.54 -28.00 12.83
C LEU A 706 -12.81 -28.86 11.59
N ARG A 707 -12.90 -28.19 10.44
CA ARG A 707 -12.94 -28.78 9.09
C ARG A 707 -12.18 -27.90 8.10
N HIS A 708 -11.97 -28.38 6.88
CA HIS A 708 -11.65 -27.50 5.76
C HIS A 708 -12.75 -26.45 5.62
N GLY A 709 -12.39 -25.17 5.63
CA GLY A 709 -13.33 -24.05 5.58
C GLY A 709 -13.70 -23.43 6.93
N SER A 710 -13.33 -24.04 8.07
CA SER A 710 -13.55 -23.44 9.39
C SER A 710 -12.89 -22.06 9.53
N VAL A 711 -13.66 -21.08 10.01
CA VAL A 711 -13.18 -19.73 10.31
C VAL A 711 -12.51 -19.73 11.69
N VAL A 712 -11.23 -19.35 11.74
CA VAL A 712 -10.46 -19.28 12.99
C VAL A 712 -10.04 -17.85 13.36
N ILE A 713 -10.05 -16.92 12.38
CA ILE A 713 -9.88 -15.48 12.58
C ILE A 713 -11.03 -14.75 11.90
N ALA A 714 -11.67 -13.82 12.62
CA ALA A 714 -12.67 -12.89 12.09
C ALA A 714 -12.36 -11.46 12.55
N ALA A 715 -11.82 -10.62 11.67
CA ALA A 715 -11.24 -9.33 12.06
C ALA A 715 -11.87 -8.13 11.30
N ILE A 716 -12.57 -7.27 12.04
CA ILE A 716 -12.97 -5.95 11.56
C ILE A 716 -11.78 -5.02 11.76
N THR A 717 -11.07 -4.73 10.68
CA THR A 717 -9.73 -4.11 10.67
C THR A 717 -9.53 -3.29 9.40
N SER A 718 -8.39 -2.60 9.30
CA SER A 718 -7.98 -1.72 8.20
C SER A 718 -8.77 -0.42 8.02
N CYS A 719 -8.02 0.67 7.85
CA CYS A 719 -8.48 1.95 7.31
C CYS A 719 -9.38 1.83 6.06
N THR A 720 -9.22 0.78 5.23
CA THR A 720 -10.05 0.50 4.05
C THR A 720 -11.55 0.53 4.34
N ASN A 721 -11.96 0.03 5.51
CA ASN A 721 -13.36 -0.07 5.92
C ASN A 721 -13.65 0.59 7.28
N THR A 722 -12.66 0.73 8.19
CA THR A 722 -12.91 1.38 9.50
C THR A 722 -13.12 2.90 9.41
N SER A 723 -12.74 3.53 8.29
CA SER A 723 -13.05 4.93 8.00
C SER A 723 -14.44 5.13 7.37
N ASN A 724 -15.25 4.08 7.25
CA ASN A 724 -16.53 4.11 6.57
C ASN A 724 -17.67 3.81 7.57
N PRO A 725 -18.33 4.86 8.11
CA PRO A 725 -19.36 4.67 9.13
C PRO A 725 -20.54 3.83 8.66
N THR A 726 -20.91 3.89 7.38
CA THR A 726 -21.98 3.07 6.80
C THR A 726 -21.73 1.57 7.06
N VAL A 727 -20.54 1.04 6.77
CA VAL A 727 -20.25 -0.39 7.01
C VAL A 727 -19.95 -0.71 8.47
N MET A 728 -19.41 0.24 9.25
CA MET A 728 -19.14 0.03 10.68
C MET A 728 -20.42 0.02 11.52
N LEU A 729 -21.34 0.96 11.28
CA LEU A 729 -22.67 0.97 11.89
C LEU A 729 -23.53 -0.18 11.37
N GLY A 730 -23.44 -0.53 10.08
CA GLY A 730 -24.08 -1.72 9.52
C GLY A 730 -23.62 -3.02 10.20
N ALA A 731 -22.33 -3.16 10.51
CA ALA A 731 -21.82 -4.30 11.28
C ALA A 731 -22.37 -4.30 12.72
N GLY A 732 -22.46 -3.13 13.37
CA GLY A 732 -23.07 -2.98 14.70
C GLY A 732 -24.56 -3.34 14.73
N LEU A 733 -25.33 -2.93 13.71
CA LEU A 733 -26.75 -3.27 13.57
C LEU A 733 -26.96 -4.76 13.27
N LEU A 734 -26.12 -5.37 12.41
CA LEU A 734 -26.15 -6.82 12.18
C LEU A 734 -25.80 -7.59 13.47
N ALA A 735 -24.81 -7.13 14.25
CA ALA A 735 -24.48 -7.72 15.55
C ALA A 735 -25.66 -7.64 16.53
N LYS A 736 -26.36 -6.49 16.58
CA LYS A 736 -27.59 -6.31 17.37
C LYS A 736 -28.65 -7.33 16.95
N ASN A 737 -29.02 -7.35 15.67
CA ASN A 737 -30.06 -8.24 15.14
C ASN A 737 -29.72 -9.73 15.39
N ALA A 738 -28.46 -10.13 15.20
CA ALA A 738 -28.00 -11.49 15.49
C ALA A 738 -28.12 -11.86 16.97
N VAL A 739 -27.73 -10.95 17.88
CA VAL A 739 -27.81 -11.15 19.33
C VAL A 739 -29.27 -11.17 19.82
N GLU A 740 -30.14 -10.34 19.26
CA GLU A 740 -31.57 -10.29 19.58
C GLU A 740 -32.30 -11.55 19.06
N ALA A 741 -31.88 -12.10 17.91
CA ALA A 741 -32.30 -13.42 17.44
C ALA A 741 -31.77 -14.58 18.31
N GLY A 742 -30.72 -14.35 19.11
CA GLY A 742 -30.12 -15.34 20.04
C GLY A 742 -28.82 -16.00 19.55
N LEU A 743 -28.31 -15.62 18.38
CA LEU A 743 -27.09 -16.17 17.79
C LEU A 743 -25.82 -15.78 18.57
N LYS A 744 -24.77 -16.58 18.43
CA LYS A 744 -23.48 -16.41 19.13
C LYS A 744 -22.32 -16.86 18.23
N VAL A 745 -21.18 -16.18 18.31
CA VAL A 745 -19.91 -16.63 17.72
C VAL A 745 -19.26 -17.67 18.64
N ALA A 746 -18.79 -18.80 18.10
CA ALA A 746 -18.13 -19.85 18.88
C ALA A 746 -16.89 -19.30 19.63
N PRO A 747 -16.58 -19.78 20.86
CA PRO A 747 -15.59 -19.15 21.74
C PRO A 747 -14.15 -19.26 21.22
N TYR A 748 -13.84 -20.29 20.42
CA TYR A 748 -12.50 -20.52 19.86
C TYR A 748 -12.14 -19.59 18.69
N ILE A 749 -13.13 -18.93 18.06
CA ILE A 749 -12.89 -18.04 16.92
C ILE A 749 -12.28 -16.74 17.41
N LYS A 750 -11.13 -16.36 16.85
CA LYS A 750 -10.43 -15.12 17.19
C LYS A 750 -11.12 -13.92 16.53
N THR A 751 -12.17 -13.43 17.18
CA THR A 751 -12.86 -12.18 16.83
C THR A 751 -12.08 -10.95 17.29
N SER A 752 -12.12 -9.86 16.51
CA SER A 752 -11.43 -8.61 16.84
C SER A 752 -12.01 -7.40 16.10
N LEU A 753 -12.06 -6.26 16.78
CA LEU A 753 -12.34 -4.94 16.20
C LEU A 753 -11.13 -4.01 16.40
N SER A 754 -10.58 -3.50 15.31
CA SER A 754 -9.37 -2.65 15.27
C SER A 754 -9.68 -1.31 14.58
N PRO A 755 -10.31 -0.33 15.27
CA PRO A 755 -10.73 0.91 14.62
C PRO A 755 -9.56 1.80 14.18
N GLY A 756 -9.71 2.50 13.06
CA GLY A 756 -8.66 3.40 12.55
C GLY A 756 -8.68 4.82 13.09
N SER A 757 -9.63 5.20 13.96
CA SER A 757 -9.54 6.38 14.82
C SER A 757 -10.47 6.23 16.03
N GLY A 758 -10.31 7.08 17.05
CA GLY A 758 -11.22 7.13 18.20
C GLY A 758 -12.65 7.55 17.84
N VAL A 759 -12.86 8.24 16.71
CA VAL A 759 -14.20 8.69 16.26
C VAL A 759 -15.13 7.49 16.00
N VAL A 760 -14.57 6.39 15.51
CA VAL A 760 -15.28 5.12 15.29
C VAL A 760 -15.87 4.58 16.58
N THR A 761 -15.07 4.57 17.66
CA THR A 761 -15.53 4.14 18.99
C THR A 761 -16.64 5.05 19.50
N HIS A 762 -16.50 6.37 19.38
CA HIS A 762 -17.54 7.32 19.80
C HIS A 762 -18.88 7.10 19.08
N TYR A 763 -18.92 6.92 17.75
CA TYR A 763 -20.21 6.67 17.08
C TYR A 763 -20.77 5.26 17.33
N LEU A 764 -19.93 4.24 17.51
CA LEU A 764 -20.39 2.88 17.87
C LEU A 764 -20.92 2.79 19.32
N GLN A 765 -20.41 3.63 20.23
CA GLN A 765 -20.94 3.78 21.59
C GLN A 765 -22.23 4.60 21.58
N HIS A 766 -22.22 5.76 20.91
CA HIS A 766 -23.36 6.70 20.86
C HIS A 766 -24.60 6.12 20.15
N SER A 767 -24.42 5.21 19.18
CA SER A 767 -25.51 4.46 18.53
C SER A 767 -25.95 3.20 19.30
N GLY A 768 -25.33 2.91 20.46
CA GLY A 768 -25.70 1.78 21.31
C GLY A 768 -25.36 0.39 20.77
N VAL A 769 -24.63 0.27 19.66
CA VAL A 769 -24.31 -1.04 19.03
C VAL A 769 -23.12 -1.76 19.68
N THR A 770 -22.25 -1.04 20.39
CA THR A 770 -21.02 -1.61 21.00
C THR A 770 -21.26 -2.84 21.90
N PRO A 771 -22.25 -2.87 22.82
CA PRO A 771 -22.49 -4.04 23.67
C PRO A 771 -22.83 -5.32 22.87
N PHE A 772 -23.46 -5.18 21.71
CA PHE A 772 -23.81 -6.30 20.84
C PHE A 772 -22.57 -6.84 20.09
N LEU A 773 -21.67 -5.94 19.64
CA LEU A 773 -20.36 -6.30 19.08
C LEU A 773 -19.50 -7.06 20.10
N THR A 774 -19.35 -6.52 21.32
CA THR A 774 -18.66 -7.17 22.45
C THR A 774 -19.27 -8.53 22.79
N LYS A 775 -20.60 -8.69 22.78
CA LYS A 775 -21.26 -9.98 23.05
C LYS A 775 -21.01 -11.04 21.97
N LEU A 776 -20.66 -10.65 20.74
CA LEU A 776 -20.14 -11.52 19.69
C LEU A 776 -18.59 -11.66 19.69
N GLY A 777 -17.91 -11.00 20.64
CA GLY A 777 -16.46 -11.00 20.82
C GLY A 777 -15.70 -9.98 19.95
N PHE A 778 -16.39 -9.11 19.23
CA PHE A 778 -15.81 -8.00 18.47
C PHE A 778 -15.49 -6.80 19.39
N ASP A 779 -14.77 -7.08 20.48
CA ASP A 779 -14.20 -6.06 21.35
C ASP A 779 -13.17 -5.22 20.59
N ILE A 780 -13.10 -3.94 20.96
CA ILE A 780 -12.01 -3.07 20.52
C ILE A 780 -10.71 -3.60 21.13
N VAL A 781 -9.76 -3.98 20.27
CA VAL A 781 -8.47 -4.56 20.67
C VAL A 781 -7.27 -3.62 20.47
N GLY A 782 -7.43 -2.54 19.72
CA GLY A 782 -6.35 -1.58 19.42
C GLY A 782 -6.72 -0.59 18.32
N TYR A 783 -6.07 0.58 18.34
CA TYR A 783 -6.19 1.59 17.28
C TYR A 783 -4.92 1.53 16.41
N GLY A 784 -4.94 0.71 15.36
CA GLY A 784 -3.77 0.46 14.51
C GLY A 784 -3.98 -0.66 13.49
N CYS A 785 -2.99 -0.91 12.64
CA CYS A 785 -3.10 -1.78 11.47
C CYS A 785 -3.38 -3.26 11.80
N MET A 786 -2.88 -3.75 12.94
CA MET A 786 -3.24 -5.06 13.53
C MET A 786 -3.31 -6.20 12.50
N THR A 787 -4.42 -6.93 12.42
CA THR A 787 -4.60 -8.09 11.52
C THR A 787 -4.38 -7.77 10.03
N CYS A 788 -4.61 -6.52 9.58
CA CYS A 788 -4.42 -6.15 8.18
C CYS A 788 -2.94 -6.17 7.70
N ILE A 789 -1.99 -6.03 8.63
CA ILE A 789 -0.54 -6.12 8.33
C ILE A 789 0.09 -7.45 8.78
N GLY A 790 -0.70 -8.36 9.37
CA GLY A 790 -0.23 -9.62 9.94
C GLY A 790 0.11 -9.56 11.44
N ASN A 791 -0.15 -8.42 12.11
CA ASN A 791 -0.07 -8.28 13.57
C ASN A 791 -1.30 -8.91 14.26
N SER A 792 -1.74 -10.08 13.80
CA SER A 792 -2.93 -10.82 14.24
C SER A 792 -2.75 -11.56 15.58
N GLY A 793 -1.53 -11.61 16.10
CA GLY A 793 -1.17 -12.30 17.35
C GLY A 793 -1.41 -13.82 17.31
N PRO A 794 -1.23 -14.54 18.43
CA PRO A 794 -1.32 -15.99 18.46
C PRO A 794 -2.77 -16.51 18.33
N ILE A 795 -2.93 -17.68 17.71
CA ILE A 795 -4.10 -18.55 17.88
C ILE A 795 -3.81 -19.53 19.04
N PRO A 796 -4.80 -19.90 19.88
CA PRO A 796 -4.63 -20.89 20.95
C PRO A 796 -4.04 -22.24 20.49
N GLU A 797 -3.08 -22.77 21.25
CA GLU A 797 -2.30 -23.98 20.91
C GLU A 797 -3.15 -25.20 20.49
N PRO A 798 -4.27 -25.57 21.15
CA PRO A 798 -5.07 -26.74 20.73
C PRO A 798 -5.65 -26.60 19.31
N ILE A 799 -5.89 -25.36 18.86
CA ILE A 799 -6.38 -25.06 17.51
C ILE A 799 -5.22 -25.14 16.51
N VAL A 800 -4.05 -24.60 16.88
CA VAL A 800 -2.82 -24.69 16.07
C VAL A 800 -2.42 -26.15 15.85
N GLU A 801 -2.38 -26.95 16.92
CA GLU A 801 -2.12 -28.39 16.82
C GLU A 801 -3.16 -29.11 15.94
N ALA A 802 -4.45 -28.82 16.11
CA ALA A 802 -5.51 -29.44 15.33
C ALA A 802 -5.39 -29.13 13.83
N ILE A 803 -4.97 -27.90 13.47
CA ILE A 803 -4.69 -27.49 12.08
C ILE A 803 -3.43 -28.20 11.56
N GLU A 804 -2.29 -28.06 12.23
CA GLU A 804 -0.98 -28.48 11.73
C GLU A 804 -0.83 -30.00 11.66
N LYS A 805 -1.31 -30.74 12.67
CA LYS A 805 -1.24 -32.21 12.68
C LYS A 805 -2.13 -32.86 11.62
N ASN A 806 -3.03 -32.10 10.99
CA ASN A 806 -4.03 -32.60 10.05
C ASN A 806 -4.02 -31.94 8.67
N ASP A 807 -3.16 -30.95 8.43
CA ASP A 807 -3.11 -30.11 7.22
C ASP A 807 -4.45 -29.43 6.86
N LEU A 808 -5.22 -28.98 7.85
CA LEU A 808 -6.52 -28.34 7.59
C LEU A 808 -6.37 -26.99 6.85
N VAL A 809 -7.26 -26.75 5.89
CA VAL A 809 -7.40 -25.45 5.22
C VAL A 809 -8.39 -24.59 6.01
N CYS A 810 -7.91 -24.01 7.12
CA CYS A 810 -8.69 -23.07 7.93
C CYS A 810 -8.57 -21.63 7.40
N CYS A 811 -9.61 -20.84 7.69
CA CYS A 811 -9.89 -19.55 7.08
C CYS A 811 -9.71 -18.37 8.04
N GLY A 812 -9.14 -17.29 7.53
CA GLY A 812 -9.29 -15.94 8.09
C GLY A 812 -10.27 -15.11 7.24
N VAL A 813 -11.22 -14.43 7.87
CA VAL A 813 -12.11 -13.47 7.19
C VAL A 813 -11.88 -12.08 7.79
N LEU A 814 -11.61 -11.08 6.95
CA LEU A 814 -11.23 -9.75 7.42
C LEU A 814 -11.70 -8.61 6.50
N SER A 815 -11.95 -7.43 7.08
CA SER A 815 -12.24 -6.20 6.32
C SER A 815 -10.98 -5.46 5.83
N GLY A 816 -9.91 -6.20 5.56
CA GLY A 816 -8.66 -5.67 5.01
C GLY A 816 -8.69 -5.47 3.49
N ASN A 817 -7.53 -5.13 2.94
CA ASN A 817 -7.29 -5.00 1.49
C ASN A 817 -6.34 -6.06 0.91
N ARG A 818 -5.64 -6.84 1.74
CA ARG A 818 -4.67 -7.86 1.32
C ARG A 818 -4.84 -9.17 2.07
N ASN A 819 -4.87 -10.28 1.33
CA ASN A 819 -5.16 -11.65 1.78
C ASN A 819 -4.12 -12.68 1.29
N PHE A 820 -2.92 -12.24 0.92
CA PHE A 820 -1.84 -13.12 0.44
C PHE A 820 -1.53 -14.24 1.44
N GLU A 821 -1.29 -15.45 0.93
CA GLU A 821 -1.14 -16.65 1.76
C GLU A 821 0.05 -16.52 2.73
N GLY A 822 -0.20 -16.70 4.03
CA GLY A 822 0.79 -16.51 5.10
C GLY A 822 1.02 -15.05 5.54
N ARG A 823 0.32 -14.05 4.97
CA ARG A 823 0.37 -12.65 5.44
C ARG A 823 -0.46 -12.41 6.69
N ILE A 824 -1.65 -13.01 6.78
CA ILE A 824 -2.62 -12.73 7.85
C ILE A 824 -2.26 -13.45 9.15
N HIS A 825 -2.08 -14.77 9.08
CA HIS A 825 -1.57 -15.62 10.16
C HIS A 825 -0.92 -16.86 9.53
N PRO A 826 0.14 -17.46 10.10
CA PRO A 826 0.76 -18.68 9.55
C PRO A 826 -0.24 -19.83 9.34
N ASN A 827 -1.19 -20.00 10.27
CA ASN A 827 -2.17 -21.11 10.25
C ASN A 827 -3.45 -20.83 9.43
N THR A 828 -3.58 -19.69 8.72
CA THR A 828 -4.71 -19.45 7.80
C THR A 828 -4.27 -19.63 6.35
N ARG A 829 -4.42 -20.85 5.82
CA ARG A 829 -4.13 -21.19 4.40
C ARG A 829 -5.11 -20.53 3.41
N ALA A 830 -6.29 -20.16 3.88
CA ALA A 830 -7.29 -19.41 3.12
C ALA A 830 -7.57 -18.07 3.83
N ASN A 831 -7.61 -16.97 3.08
CA ASN A 831 -7.94 -15.64 3.62
C ASN A 831 -8.88 -14.89 2.68
N TYR A 832 -9.99 -14.39 3.23
CA TYR A 832 -11.03 -13.72 2.47
C TYR A 832 -11.22 -12.27 2.93
N LEU A 833 -11.18 -11.35 1.98
CA LEU A 833 -11.55 -9.95 2.17
C LEU A 833 -13.07 -9.83 2.08
N ALA A 834 -13.70 -9.17 3.04
CA ALA A 834 -15.16 -9.06 3.13
C ALA A 834 -15.59 -7.74 3.78
N SER A 835 -16.85 -7.33 3.61
CA SER A 835 -17.38 -6.18 4.37
C SER A 835 -17.42 -6.49 5.87
N PRO A 836 -17.31 -5.49 6.76
CA PRO A 836 -17.49 -5.67 8.21
C PRO A 836 -18.77 -6.46 8.59
N LEU A 837 -19.86 -6.32 7.83
CA LEU A 837 -21.09 -7.10 8.00
C LEU A 837 -20.85 -8.59 7.71
N LEU A 838 -20.20 -8.92 6.59
CA LEU A 838 -19.85 -10.29 6.21
C LEU A 838 -18.82 -10.91 7.16
N VAL A 839 -17.86 -10.14 7.71
CA VAL A 839 -16.94 -10.63 8.75
C VAL A 839 -17.71 -11.18 9.96
N ILE A 840 -18.78 -10.51 10.38
CA ILE A 840 -19.65 -10.99 11.47
C ILE A 840 -20.49 -12.20 11.01
N ALA A 841 -21.06 -12.17 9.80
CA ALA A 841 -21.83 -13.30 9.26
C ALA A 841 -21.03 -14.61 9.21
N TYR A 842 -19.78 -14.56 8.73
CA TYR A 842 -18.89 -15.72 8.71
C TYR A 842 -18.34 -16.11 10.08
N ALA A 843 -18.24 -15.18 11.04
CA ALA A 843 -17.93 -15.50 12.43
C ALA A 843 -19.09 -16.24 13.12
N LEU A 844 -20.34 -15.86 12.83
CA LEU A 844 -21.54 -16.52 13.34
C LEU A 844 -21.71 -17.93 12.75
N ALA A 845 -21.49 -18.09 11.44
CA ALA A 845 -21.53 -19.39 10.77
C ALA A 845 -20.33 -20.30 11.09
N GLY A 846 -19.19 -19.72 11.51
CA GLY A 846 -17.96 -20.43 11.87
C GLY A 846 -17.24 -21.14 10.71
N ARG A 847 -17.71 -20.98 9.47
CA ARG A 847 -17.22 -21.67 8.27
C ARG A 847 -17.49 -20.85 7.01
N VAL A 848 -16.63 -20.92 5.99
CA VAL A 848 -16.82 -20.19 4.71
C VAL A 848 -17.64 -20.96 3.68
N ASP A 849 -17.77 -22.28 3.83
CA ASP A 849 -18.45 -23.22 2.94
C ASP A 849 -19.96 -23.32 3.20
N ILE A 850 -20.60 -22.16 3.38
CA ILE A 850 -22.04 -21.99 3.66
C ILE A 850 -22.74 -21.24 2.52
N ASP A 851 -23.94 -21.69 2.16
CA ASP A 851 -24.89 -20.97 1.32
C ASP A 851 -25.90 -20.25 2.23
N PHE A 852 -25.82 -18.92 2.35
CA PHE A 852 -26.68 -18.15 3.26
C PHE A 852 -28.16 -18.02 2.84
N GLU A 853 -28.54 -18.42 1.62
CA GLU A 853 -29.95 -18.44 1.20
C GLU A 853 -30.61 -19.80 1.48
N ALA A 854 -29.83 -20.89 1.42
CA ALA A 854 -30.28 -22.27 1.62
C ALA A 854 -30.01 -22.83 3.03
N GLU A 855 -28.91 -22.43 3.69
CA GLU A 855 -28.53 -22.84 5.05
C GLU A 855 -28.74 -21.70 6.06
N PRO A 856 -29.37 -21.95 7.22
CA PRO A 856 -29.43 -20.97 8.29
C PRO A 856 -28.06 -20.80 8.95
N ILE A 857 -27.78 -19.59 9.45
CA ILE A 857 -26.57 -19.27 10.23
C ILE A 857 -26.56 -20.04 11.56
N GLY A 858 -27.75 -20.24 12.13
CA GLY A 858 -27.94 -20.99 13.37
C GLY A 858 -29.40 -21.07 13.77
N LEU A 859 -29.64 -21.53 14.98
CA LEU A 859 -30.97 -21.56 15.60
C LEU A 859 -31.12 -20.37 16.55
N GLY A 860 -32.25 -19.67 16.47
CA GLY A 860 -32.60 -18.60 17.39
C GLY A 860 -33.09 -19.09 18.76
N VAL A 861 -33.43 -18.17 19.66
CA VAL A 861 -33.82 -18.48 21.06
C VAL A 861 -34.93 -19.55 21.16
N SER A 862 -35.90 -19.51 20.24
CA SER A 862 -37.04 -20.44 20.20
C SER A 862 -36.78 -21.74 19.40
N GLY A 863 -35.54 -22.01 18.98
CA GLY A 863 -35.17 -23.17 18.16
C GLY A 863 -35.46 -23.02 16.65
N ASN A 864 -36.05 -21.92 16.21
CA ASN A 864 -36.30 -21.63 14.80
C ASN A 864 -34.99 -21.36 14.02
N PRO A 865 -34.88 -21.75 12.74
CA PRO A 865 -33.74 -21.38 11.90
C PRO A 865 -33.70 -19.86 11.63
N VAL A 866 -32.50 -19.29 11.59
CA VAL A 866 -32.25 -17.86 11.29
C VAL A 866 -31.28 -17.76 10.11
N PHE A 867 -31.71 -17.10 9.03
CA PHE A 867 -30.92 -16.87 7.81
C PHE A 867 -30.25 -15.49 7.83
N LEU A 868 -29.27 -15.26 6.94
CA LEU A 868 -28.57 -13.96 6.87
C LEU A 868 -29.54 -12.80 6.57
N ARG A 869 -30.49 -13.01 5.65
CA ARG A 869 -31.52 -12.05 5.27
C ARG A 869 -32.46 -11.63 6.42
N ASP A 870 -32.55 -12.43 7.48
CA ASP A 870 -33.42 -12.15 8.63
C ASP A 870 -32.77 -11.16 9.61
N ILE A 871 -31.43 -11.03 9.58
CA ILE A 871 -30.63 -10.16 10.46
C ILE A 871 -29.92 -9.02 9.73
N TRP A 872 -29.91 -9.01 8.39
CA TRP A 872 -29.19 -8.00 7.60
C TRP A 872 -29.88 -6.62 7.68
N PRO A 873 -29.19 -5.57 8.18
CA PRO A 873 -29.79 -4.24 8.34
C PRO A 873 -30.02 -3.57 6.98
N LYS A 874 -31.06 -2.72 6.90
CA LYS A 874 -31.44 -2.07 5.63
C LYS A 874 -30.59 -0.83 5.38
N ARG A 875 -30.17 -0.58 4.14
CA ARG A 875 -29.36 0.61 3.79
C ARG A 875 -29.93 1.93 4.33
N GLY A 876 -31.24 2.14 4.26
CA GLY A 876 -31.91 3.34 4.79
C GLY A 876 -31.89 3.48 6.31
N GLU A 877 -31.84 2.36 7.04
CA GLU A 877 -31.70 2.29 8.50
C GLU A 877 -30.27 2.68 8.89
N ILE A 878 -29.27 2.07 8.25
CA ILE A 878 -27.84 2.41 8.41
C ILE A 878 -27.61 3.91 8.16
N GLN A 879 -28.14 4.44 7.05
CA GLN A 879 -28.00 5.85 6.68
C GLN A 879 -28.71 6.81 7.66
N GLN A 880 -29.75 6.37 8.37
CA GLN A 880 -30.38 7.17 9.43
C GLN A 880 -29.48 7.21 10.67
N VAL A 881 -29.04 6.05 11.15
CA VAL A 881 -28.10 5.94 12.28
C VAL A 881 -26.80 6.70 12.00
N GLU A 882 -26.31 6.69 10.76
CA GLU A 882 -25.12 7.46 10.36
C GLU A 882 -25.33 8.99 10.48
N ARG A 883 -26.49 9.51 10.04
CA ARG A 883 -26.83 10.94 10.20
C ARG A 883 -26.98 11.34 11.67
N ASP A 884 -27.60 10.50 12.47
CA ASP A 884 -27.97 10.83 13.85
C ASP A 884 -26.80 10.67 14.83
N HIS A 885 -25.83 9.80 14.53
CA HIS A 885 -24.75 9.45 15.45
C HIS A 885 -23.32 9.81 14.99
N VAL A 886 -23.05 10.16 13.73
CA VAL A 886 -21.70 10.56 13.26
C VAL A 886 -21.54 12.09 13.26
N LEU A 887 -21.41 12.63 14.48
CA LEU A 887 -21.51 14.07 14.75
C LEU A 887 -20.16 14.80 14.73
N PRO A 888 -20.09 16.07 14.24
CA PRO A 888 -18.82 16.81 14.12
C PRO A 888 -18.05 17.00 15.43
N VAL A 889 -18.76 17.06 16.56
CA VAL A 889 -18.16 17.17 17.90
C VAL A 889 -17.22 16.00 18.22
N MET A 890 -17.52 14.79 17.74
CA MET A 890 -16.68 13.60 17.97
C MET A 890 -15.31 13.74 17.30
N PHE A 891 -15.26 14.27 16.07
CA PHE A 891 -14.00 14.60 15.40
C PHE A 891 -13.24 15.67 16.18
N LYS A 892 -13.93 16.72 16.63
CA LYS A 892 -13.30 17.81 17.39
C LYS A 892 -12.65 17.30 18.69
N ASP A 893 -13.35 16.47 19.47
CA ASP A 893 -12.89 16.02 20.77
C ASP A 893 -11.74 15.00 20.67
N VAL A 894 -11.79 14.09 19.69
CA VAL A 894 -10.70 13.15 19.40
C VAL A 894 -9.46 13.89 18.89
N TYR A 895 -9.62 14.74 17.88
CA TYR A 895 -8.48 15.39 17.22
C TYR A 895 -7.94 16.63 17.97
N ALA A 896 -8.64 17.15 18.98
CA ALA A 896 -8.10 18.15 19.90
C ALA A 896 -6.94 17.62 20.77
N ARG A 897 -6.81 16.29 20.92
CA ARG A 897 -5.80 15.65 21.78
C ARG A 897 -4.77 14.80 21.02
N ILE A 898 -4.89 14.69 19.70
CA ILE A 898 -4.10 13.73 18.92
C ILE A 898 -2.59 13.96 19.05
N THR A 899 -2.13 15.20 18.92
CA THR A 899 -0.69 15.53 19.01
C THR A 899 -0.16 15.48 20.45
N THR A 900 -1.02 15.62 21.46
CA THR A 900 -0.64 15.47 22.87
C THR A 900 -0.54 14.00 23.30
N GLY A 901 -1.21 13.08 22.63
CA GLY A 901 -1.14 11.64 22.93
C GLY A 901 -1.60 11.24 24.33
N ASN A 902 -1.20 10.04 24.74
CA ASN A 902 -1.52 9.48 26.04
C ASN A 902 -0.43 9.80 27.10
N GLU A 903 -0.73 9.55 28.37
CA GLU A 903 0.17 9.83 29.49
C GLU A 903 1.51 9.07 29.38
N ARG A 904 1.50 7.85 28.83
CA ARG A 904 2.71 7.02 28.64
C ARG A 904 3.66 7.63 27.61
N TRP A 905 3.14 8.13 26.49
CA TRP A 905 3.90 8.86 25.47
C TRP A 905 4.53 10.15 26.04
N ASN A 906 3.75 10.89 26.84
CA ASN A 906 4.25 12.12 27.46
C ASN A 906 5.37 11.85 28.48
N LYS A 907 5.27 10.75 29.24
CA LYS A 907 6.30 10.25 30.16
C LYS A 907 7.57 9.68 29.50
N LEU A 908 7.63 9.53 28.18
CA LEU A 908 8.88 9.13 27.51
C LEU A 908 9.90 10.26 27.55
N GLU A 909 11.02 10.06 28.24
CA GLU A 909 12.17 10.97 28.17
C GLU A 909 12.99 10.65 26.91
N ALA A 910 13.22 11.68 26.09
CA ALA A 910 13.99 11.60 24.85
C ALA A 910 15.13 12.64 24.89
N PRO A 911 16.30 12.35 24.27
CA PRO A 911 17.42 13.29 24.27
C PRO A 911 17.08 14.57 23.50
N GLU A 912 17.73 15.67 23.83
CA GLU A 912 17.56 16.97 23.16
C GLU A 912 18.68 17.26 22.13
N ASP A 913 19.64 16.33 21.97
CA ASP A 913 20.81 16.49 21.11
C ASP A 913 20.46 16.58 19.61
N VAL A 914 21.19 17.44 18.89
CA VAL A 914 21.07 17.61 17.44
C VAL A 914 21.49 16.33 16.67
N LEU A 915 22.37 15.54 17.27
CA LEU A 915 22.88 14.25 16.78
C LEU A 915 22.34 13.15 17.70
N TYR A 916 21.95 12.00 17.16
CA TYR A 916 21.37 10.95 18.00
C TYR A 916 22.45 10.23 18.83
N PRO A 917 22.28 10.10 20.17
CA PRO A 917 23.22 9.35 21.02
C PRO A 917 23.05 7.83 20.85
N TRP A 918 23.67 7.25 19.82
CA TRP A 918 23.61 5.82 19.49
C TRP A 918 24.08 4.89 20.64
N ASP A 919 23.20 4.09 21.23
CA ASP A 919 23.59 3.04 22.20
C ASP A 919 24.07 1.76 21.49
N THR A 920 25.32 1.39 21.71
CA THR A 920 25.94 0.17 21.14
C THR A 920 25.35 -1.15 21.66
N ARG A 921 24.58 -1.09 22.76
CA ARG A 921 23.82 -2.20 23.33
C ARG A 921 22.46 -2.39 22.65
N SER A 922 21.97 -1.39 21.92
CA SER A 922 20.65 -1.41 21.28
C SER A 922 20.43 -2.66 20.42
N THR A 923 19.18 -3.10 20.38
CA THR A 923 18.71 -4.09 19.41
C THR A 923 17.62 -3.54 18.48
N TYR A 924 17.19 -2.28 18.63
CA TYR A 924 16.19 -1.62 17.78
C TYR A 924 16.74 -0.49 16.91
N ILE A 925 17.68 0.32 17.42
CA ILE A 925 18.20 1.54 16.78
C ILE A 925 19.74 1.47 16.71
N LYS A 926 20.30 1.29 15.52
CA LYS A 926 21.75 1.20 15.27
C LYS A 926 22.15 2.17 14.16
N LYS A 927 23.32 2.80 14.29
CA LYS A 927 23.93 3.59 13.20
C LYS A 927 24.18 2.67 11.98
N PRO A 928 23.56 2.94 10.81
CA PRO A 928 23.75 2.12 9.63
C PRO A 928 25.10 2.45 8.96
N PRO A 929 25.73 1.48 8.26
CA PRO A 929 27.05 1.66 7.66
C PRO A 929 27.03 2.39 6.30
N PHE A 930 25.88 2.95 5.87
CA PHE A 930 25.67 3.49 4.51
C PHE A 930 26.63 4.63 4.11
N PHE A 931 27.24 5.31 5.09
CA PHE A 931 28.15 6.45 4.89
C PHE A 931 29.58 6.19 5.40
N GLU A 932 29.91 4.94 5.78
CA GLU A 932 31.25 4.59 6.24
C GLU A 932 32.30 4.79 5.12
N GLY A 933 33.35 5.56 5.40
CA GLY A 933 34.40 5.89 4.42
C GLY A 933 33.98 6.86 3.32
N MET A 934 32.85 7.56 3.45
CA MET A 934 32.37 8.51 2.46
C MET A 934 33.28 9.74 2.28
N THR A 935 33.50 10.16 1.04
CA THR A 935 34.33 11.30 0.63
C THR A 935 33.48 12.44 0.04
N LYS A 936 34.03 13.67 0.01
CA LYS A 936 33.39 14.81 -0.68
C LYS A 936 33.40 14.61 -2.20
N GLU A 937 34.52 14.11 -2.69
CA GLU A 937 34.76 13.65 -4.05
C GLU A 937 33.81 12.48 -4.39
N LEU A 938 33.47 12.35 -5.67
CA LEU A 938 32.64 11.25 -6.15
C LEU A 938 33.46 9.95 -6.26
N PRO A 939 32.87 8.79 -5.94
CA PRO A 939 33.52 7.51 -6.19
C PRO A 939 33.68 7.28 -7.70
N ALA A 940 34.82 6.74 -8.12
CA ALA A 940 34.98 6.27 -9.49
C ALA A 940 34.01 5.10 -9.75
N VAL A 941 33.22 5.20 -10.83
CA VAL A 941 32.40 4.08 -11.33
C VAL A 941 33.33 2.94 -11.73
N LYS A 942 32.98 1.70 -11.34
CA LYS A 942 33.79 0.50 -11.61
C LYS A 942 32.91 -0.60 -12.18
N SER A 943 33.45 -1.33 -13.16
CA SER A 943 32.88 -2.59 -13.63
C SER A 943 32.78 -3.62 -12.50
N ILE A 944 31.85 -4.55 -12.62
CA ILE A 944 31.71 -5.68 -11.68
C ILE A 944 32.39 -6.88 -12.34
N GLU A 945 33.37 -7.48 -11.69
CA GLU A 945 34.17 -8.57 -12.26
C GLU A 945 33.96 -9.87 -11.47
N ASN A 946 33.76 -10.97 -12.20
CA ASN A 946 33.68 -12.34 -11.67
C ASN A 946 32.66 -12.55 -10.53
N ALA A 947 31.55 -11.80 -10.53
CA ALA A 947 30.53 -11.91 -9.50
C ALA A 947 29.77 -13.23 -9.57
N TYR A 948 29.36 -13.76 -8.41
CA TYR A 948 28.46 -14.92 -8.33
C TYR A 948 27.00 -14.49 -8.18
N ALA A 949 26.07 -15.29 -8.68
CA ALA A 949 24.65 -15.11 -8.35
C ALA A 949 24.41 -15.60 -6.91
N LEU A 950 24.04 -14.68 -6.01
CA LEU A 950 23.61 -15.02 -4.65
C LEU A 950 22.27 -15.77 -4.66
N LEU A 951 21.42 -15.46 -5.65
CA LEU A 951 20.09 -16.02 -5.86
C LEU A 951 19.77 -16.13 -7.35
N ASN A 952 19.03 -17.18 -7.73
CA ASN A 952 18.40 -17.30 -9.06
C ASN A 952 16.90 -17.54 -8.85
N LEU A 953 16.07 -16.53 -9.11
CA LEU A 953 14.68 -16.47 -8.67
C LEU A 953 13.68 -16.65 -9.82
N GLY A 954 12.42 -16.89 -9.49
CA GLY A 954 11.29 -16.94 -10.44
C GLY A 954 10.70 -15.57 -10.76
N ASP A 955 9.47 -15.60 -11.30
CA ASP A 955 8.62 -14.42 -11.53
C ASP A 955 7.94 -13.93 -10.24
N SER A 956 7.43 -12.69 -10.27
CA SER A 956 6.57 -12.06 -9.26
C SER A 956 7.12 -12.12 -7.83
N VAL A 957 8.44 -11.99 -7.67
CA VAL A 957 9.13 -11.97 -6.37
C VAL A 957 8.76 -10.69 -5.62
N THR A 958 7.76 -10.79 -4.73
CA THR A 958 7.29 -9.63 -3.96
C THR A 958 8.32 -9.11 -2.95
N THR A 959 8.20 -7.85 -2.53
CA THR A 959 9.03 -7.27 -1.46
C THR A 959 8.84 -7.94 -0.09
N ASP A 960 7.76 -8.71 0.11
CA ASP A 960 7.60 -9.58 1.29
C ASP A 960 8.54 -10.80 1.24
N HIS A 961 8.99 -11.26 0.06
CA HIS A 961 10.05 -12.27 -0.07
C HIS A 961 11.44 -11.67 0.15
N ILE A 962 11.68 -10.46 -0.38
CA ILE A 962 12.97 -9.75 -0.30
C ILE A 962 13.23 -9.25 1.13
N SER A 963 12.22 -8.65 1.77
CA SER A 963 12.29 -8.04 3.10
C SER A 963 11.00 -8.34 3.89
N PRO A 964 10.86 -9.54 4.49
CA PRO A 964 9.73 -9.88 5.35
C PRO A 964 9.56 -8.88 6.51
N ALA A 965 8.33 -8.73 7.00
CA ALA A 965 8.00 -7.80 8.10
C ALA A 965 7.42 -8.48 9.36
N GLY A 966 6.94 -9.72 9.26
CA GLY A 966 6.34 -10.47 10.37
C GLY A 966 7.35 -11.04 11.37
N SER A 967 6.91 -12.04 12.13
CA SER A 967 7.68 -12.69 13.20
C SER A 967 9.01 -13.30 12.74
N ILE A 968 10.04 -13.21 13.58
CA ILE A 968 11.38 -13.74 13.29
C ILE A 968 11.42 -15.25 13.58
N ALA A 969 11.61 -16.06 12.53
CA ALA A 969 11.70 -17.52 12.64
C ALA A 969 12.88 -17.97 13.53
N ARG A 970 12.63 -18.90 14.47
CA ARG A 970 13.58 -19.27 15.55
C ARG A 970 14.92 -19.84 15.06
N ASN A 971 14.97 -20.39 13.85
CA ASN A 971 16.17 -20.96 13.22
C ASN A 971 16.93 -19.97 12.31
N SER A 972 16.39 -18.77 12.06
CA SER A 972 16.94 -17.78 11.12
C SER A 972 18.25 -17.12 11.58
N PRO A 973 19.05 -16.52 10.66
CA PRO A 973 20.23 -15.74 11.02
C PRO A 973 19.92 -14.60 12.01
N ALA A 974 18.75 -13.97 11.88
CA ALA A 974 18.30 -12.91 12.77
C ALA A 974 18.01 -13.42 14.19
N ALA A 975 17.36 -14.59 14.32
CA ALA A 975 17.17 -15.25 15.62
C ALA A 975 18.51 -15.61 16.28
N ARG A 976 19.49 -16.13 15.51
CA ARG A 976 20.84 -16.42 16.01
C ARG A 976 21.52 -15.16 16.55
N TYR A 977 21.41 -14.04 15.84
CA TYR A 977 21.96 -12.74 16.27
C TYR A 977 21.27 -12.19 17.54
N LEU A 978 19.94 -12.23 17.61
CA LEU A 978 19.19 -11.73 18.77
C LEU A 978 19.40 -12.60 20.02
N ALA A 979 19.48 -13.93 19.86
CA ALA A 979 19.85 -14.84 20.95
C ALA A 979 21.29 -14.62 21.45
N ALA A 980 22.24 -14.34 20.55
CA ALA A 980 23.61 -13.96 20.93
C ALA A 980 23.70 -12.59 21.64
N LYS A 981 22.65 -11.77 21.55
CA LYS A 981 22.46 -10.53 22.34
C LYS A 981 21.68 -10.76 23.65
N GLY A 982 21.32 -12.01 23.97
CA GLY A 982 20.65 -12.40 25.22
C GLY A 982 19.11 -12.41 25.17
N LEU A 983 18.49 -12.16 24.01
CA LEU A 983 17.04 -12.12 23.87
C LEU A 983 16.43 -13.52 23.68
N THR A 984 15.28 -13.78 24.30
CA THR A 984 14.48 -14.98 24.08
C THR A 984 13.59 -14.85 22.83
N PRO A 985 13.04 -15.95 22.28
CA PRO A 985 12.13 -15.90 21.13
C PRO A 985 10.86 -15.05 21.32
N ARG A 986 10.44 -14.77 22.55
CA ARG A 986 9.30 -13.87 22.85
C ARG A 986 9.67 -12.40 22.66
N GLU A 987 10.94 -12.05 22.87
CA GLU A 987 11.46 -10.69 22.81
C GLU A 987 12.03 -10.33 21.42
N PHE A 988 12.15 -11.29 20.50
CA PHE A 988 12.60 -11.04 19.13
C PHE A 988 11.77 -9.96 18.42
N ASN A 989 10.45 -9.90 18.71
CA ASN A 989 9.48 -9.04 18.05
C ASN A 989 9.41 -9.33 16.52
N SER A 990 8.78 -8.45 15.74
CA SER A 990 8.67 -8.58 14.27
C SER A 990 9.86 -7.97 13.54
N TYR A 991 10.18 -8.44 12.32
CA TYR A 991 11.16 -7.76 11.46
C TYR A 991 10.79 -6.29 11.21
N GLY A 992 9.49 -5.96 11.09
CA GLY A 992 9.00 -4.59 10.95
C GLY A 992 9.43 -3.68 12.11
N SER A 993 9.37 -4.16 13.35
CA SER A 993 9.83 -3.42 14.52
C SER A 993 11.36 -3.19 14.55
N ARG A 994 12.13 -4.09 13.94
CA ARG A 994 13.61 -4.11 13.96
C ARG A 994 14.26 -3.27 12.86
N ARG A 995 13.47 -2.51 12.09
CA ARG A 995 13.95 -1.73 10.92
C ARG A 995 14.91 -0.58 11.19
N GLY A 996 15.06 -0.15 12.45
CA GLY A 996 16.13 0.77 12.85
C GLY A 996 17.49 0.08 13.07
N ASN A 997 17.58 -1.25 12.90
CA ASN A 997 18.79 -2.03 13.15
C ASN A 997 19.19 -2.85 11.90
N ASP A 998 20.15 -2.30 11.16
CA ASP A 998 20.71 -2.90 9.94
C ASP A 998 21.24 -4.33 10.13
N ALA A 999 21.79 -4.64 11.31
CA ALA A 999 22.34 -5.96 11.60
C ALA A 999 21.25 -7.05 11.69
N VAL A 1000 20.02 -6.68 12.05
CA VAL A 1000 18.86 -7.58 12.04
C VAL A 1000 18.21 -7.61 10.65
N MET A 1001 18.07 -6.47 9.99
CA MET A 1001 17.40 -6.39 8.69
C MET A 1001 18.20 -7.04 7.55
N ALA A 1002 19.53 -6.89 7.52
CA ALA A 1002 20.38 -7.65 6.59
C ALA A 1002 20.20 -9.17 6.80
N ARG A 1003 20.12 -9.62 8.06
CA ARG A 1003 19.87 -11.03 8.44
C ARG A 1003 18.44 -11.51 8.15
N GLY A 1004 17.49 -10.59 8.00
CA GLY A 1004 16.13 -10.84 7.54
C GLY A 1004 15.96 -10.75 6.01
N THR A 1005 16.96 -10.26 5.28
CA THR A 1005 16.88 -10.08 3.83
C THR A 1005 16.89 -11.45 3.16
N PHE A 1006 15.90 -11.70 2.30
CA PHE A 1006 15.58 -13.02 1.73
C PHE A 1006 15.28 -14.13 2.76
N ALA A 1007 15.01 -13.78 4.02
CA ALA A 1007 14.71 -14.74 5.09
C ALA A 1007 13.26 -15.27 5.10
N ASN A 1008 12.51 -15.09 4.01
CA ASN A 1008 11.12 -15.56 3.90
C ASN A 1008 11.07 -17.09 3.66
N ILE A 1009 10.30 -17.80 4.48
CA ILE A 1009 10.15 -19.26 4.41
C ILE A 1009 9.48 -19.77 3.12
N ARG A 1010 8.89 -18.88 2.31
CA ARG A 1010 8.22 -19.16 1.03
C ARG A 1010 9.09 -18.80 -0.19
N LEU A 1011 10.34 -18.35 0.00
CA LEU A 1011 11.23 -17.98 -1.10
C LEU A 1011 11.53 -19.19 -2.02
N VAL A 1012 11.30 -19.03 -3.32
CA VAL A 1012 11.64 -20.04 -4.34
C VAL A 1012 12.94 -19.61 -5.04
N ASN A 1013 14.04 -20.26 -4.68
CA ASN A 1013 15.36 -20.03 -5.26
C ASN A 1013 15.82 -21.28 -6.03
N LYS A 1014 16.06 -21.13 -7.33
CA LYS A 1014 16.49 -22.19 -8.26
C LYS A 1014 17.88 -22.77 -7.93
N LEU A 1015 18.66 -22.10 -7.06
CA LEU A 1015 19.95 -22.62 -6.56
C LEU A 1015 19.79 -23.57 -5.36
N ALA A 1016 18.66 -23.54 -4.65
CA ALA A 1016 18.39 -24.36 -3.46
C ALA A 1016 17.54 -25.60 -3.79
N LYS A 1017 17.64 -26.66 -2.97
CA LYS A 1017 16.94 -27.93 -3.21
C LYS A 1017 15.45 -27.91 -2.85
N LYS A 1018 15.00 -26.91 -2.08
CA LYS A 1018 13.62 -26.75 -1.59
C LYS A 1018 13.28 -25.27 -1.44
N THR A 1019 11.99 -24.94 -1.49
CA THR A 1019 11.46 -23.64 -1.08
C THR A 1019 11.88 -23.32 0.35
N GLY A 1020 12.40 -22.11 0.59
CA GLY A 1020 12.91 -21.67 1.87
C GLY A 1020 13.98 -20.57 1.75
N PRO A 1021 14.45 -20.02 2.88
CA PRO A 1021 15.37 -18.87 2.93
C PRO A 1021 16.83 -19.29 2.71
N ARG A 1022 17.09 -20.11 1.69
CA ARG A 1022 18.35 -20.83 1.46
C ARG A 1022 18.95 -20.50 0.10
N THR A 1023 20.27 -20.62 -0.01
CA THR A 1023 20.98 -20.57 -1.30
C THR A 1023 22.24 -21.43 -1.29
N LEU A 1024 22.78 -21.67 -2.49
CA LEU A 1024 24.01 -22.41 -2.70
C LEU A 1024 25.21 -21.44 -2.72
N HIS A 1025 26.17 -21.63 -1.81
CA HIS A 1025 27.47 -21.01 -1.94
C HIS A 1025 28.25 -21.74 -3.04
N VAL A 1026 28.38 -21.12 -4.22
CA VAL A 1026 28.84 -21.79 -5.44
C VAL A 1026 30.29 -22.31 -5.33
N PRO A 1027 31.27 -21.58 -4.75
CA PRO A 1027 32.63 -22.09 -4.57
C PRO A 1027 32.74 -23.37 -3.72
N SER A 1028 31.87 -23.56 -2.72
CA SER A 1028 31.90 -24.75 -1.83
C SER A 1028 30.82 -25.80 -2.11
N GLN A 1029 29.87 -25.51 -3.01
CA GLN A 1029 28.63 -26.29 -3.24
C GLN A 1029 27.82 -26.57 -1.96
N GLU A 1030 27.91 -25.69 -0.97
CA GLU A 1030 27.25 -25.80 0.32
C GLU A 1030 25.94 -24.99 0.34
N GLU A 1031 24.83 -25.59 0.77
CA GLU A 1031 23.53 -24.90 0.87
C GLU A 1031 23.35 -24.34 2.28
N MET A 1032 23.22 -23.01 2.42
CA MET A 1032 23.16 -22.26 3.69
C MET A 1032 22.08 -21.16 3.66
N ASP A 1033 21.85 -20.43 4.75
CA ASP A 1033 20.90 -19.31 4.73
C ASP A 1033 21.46 -18.16 3.86
N VAL A 1034 20.59 -17.39 3.20
CA VAL A 1034 21.03 -16.36 2.22
C VAL A 1034 21.99 -15.33 2.84
N PHE A 1035 21.77 -14.95 4.10
CA PHE A 1035 22.70 -14.08 4.82
C PHE A 1035 24.08 -14.71 5.03
N ASP A 1036 24.14 -15.99 5.45
CA ASP A 1036 25.42 -16.66 5.73
C ASP A 1036 26.25 -16.79 4.43
N ALA A 1037 25.59 -17.09 3.30
CA ALA A 1037 26.23 -17.14 1.99
C ALA A 1037 26.78 -15.77 1.57
N ALA A 1038 26.02 -14.69 1.80
CA ALA A 1038 26.45 -13.33 1.50
C ALA A 1038 27.62 -12.87 2.38
N ASP A 1039 27.63 -13.22 3.67
CA ASP A 1039 28.74 -12.92 4.58
C ASP A 1039 30.01 -13.65 4.13
N ARG A 1040 29.88 -14.92 3.74
CA ARG A 1040 31.00 -15.73 3.20
C ARG A 1040 31.55 -15.17 1.89
N TYR A 1041 30.70 -14.83 0.91
CA TYR A 1041 31.18 -14.17 -0.32
C TYR A 1041 31.90 -12.84 -0.01
N ARG A 1042 31.46 -12.10 1.01
CA ARG A 1042 32.13 -10.87 1.50
C ARG A 1042 33.49 -11.15 2.13
N GLU A 1043 33.64 -12.20 2.94
CA GLU A 1043 34.94 -12.65 3.47
C GLU A 1043 35.88 -13.11 2.35
N GLU A 1044 35.37 -13.87 1.38
CA GLU A 1044 36.06 -14.31 0.16
C GLU A 1044 36.29 -13.17 -0.87
N LYS A 1045 35.83 -11.94 -0.54
CA LYS A 1045 35.90 -10.70 -1.34
C LYS A 1045 35.29 -10.78 -2.74
N GLN A 1046 34.37 -11.72 -2.95
CA GLN A 1046 33.66 -11.88 -4.22
C GLN A 1046 32.46 -10.91 -4.29
N PRO A 1047 32.29 -10.16 -5.39
CA PRO A 1047 31.06 -9.43 -5.62
C PRO A 1047 29.90 -10.41 -5.90
N VAL A 1048 28.67 -9.99 -5.60
CA VAL A 1048 27.47 -10.80 -5.87
C VAL A 1048 26.40 -10.03 -6.62
N ILE A 1049 25.60 -10.78 -7.38
CA ILE A 1049 24.42 -10.30 -8.12
C ILE A 1049 23.18 -11.15 -7.81
N ILE A 1050 22.02 -10.73 -8.28
CA ILE A 1050 20.78 -11.51 -8.25
C ILE A 1050 20.26 -11.72 -9.67
N LEU A 1051 19.80 -12.93 -9.99
CA LEU A 1051 19.03 -13.21 -11.20
C LEU A 1051 17.55 -13.39 -10.84
N ALA A 1052 16.63 -12.83 -11.62
CA ALA A 1052 15.19 -12.89 -11.40
C ALA A 1052 14.40 -13.00 -12.71
N GLY A 1053 13.12 -13.40 -12.61
CA GLY A 1053 12.16 -13.36 -13.70
C GLY A 1053 11.49 -12.00 -13.86
N LYS A 1054 10.18 -12.00 -14.13
CA LYS A 1054 9.32 -10.84 -14.32
C LYS A 1054 8.83 -10.27 -12.98
N GLU A 1055 8.37 -9.01 -13.00
CA GLU A 1055 7.73 -8.33 -11.85
C GLU A 1055 8.58 -8.36 -10.56
N TYR A 1056 9.91 -8.26 -10.69
CA TYR A 1056 10.81 -8.32 -9.55
C TYR A 1056 10.61 -7.12 -8.61
N GLY A 1057 10.31 -7.40 -7.33
CA GLY A 1057 10.08 -6.40 -6.30
C GLY A 1057 8.64 -5.90 -6.18
N SER A 1058 7.65 -6.70 -6.53
CA SER A 1058 6.23 -6.30 -6.48
C SER A 1058 5.65 -6.13 -5.06
N GLY A 1059 4.61 -5.30 -4.92
CA GLY A 1059 3.86 -5.14 -3.67
C GLY A 1059 4.27 -3.95 -2.80
N SER A 1060 4.68 -4.20 -1.55
CA SER A 1060 4.85 -3.17 -0.51
C SER A 1060 6.10 -2.32 -0.73
N SER A 1061 6.02 -1.00 -0.59
CA SER A 1061 7.08 -0.03 -0.91
C SER A 1061 8.22 0.05 0.13
N ARG A 1062 8.79 -1.09 0.49
CA ARG A 1062 9.78 -1.24 1.57
C ARG A 1062 11.18 -0.87 1.08
N ASP A 1063 11.75 0.17 1.67
CA ASP A 1063 13.15 0.59 1.54
C ASP A 1063 14.14 -0.55 1.84
N TRP A 1064 13.84 -1.37 2.85
CA TRP A 1064 14.63 -2.55 3.21
C TRP A 1064 14.70 -3.64 2.13
N ALA A 1065 13.84 -3.60 1.11
CA ALA A 1065 14.00 -4.44 -0.07
C ALA A 1065 15.21 -4.02 -0.95
N ALA A 1066 15.77 -2.81 -0.78
CA ALA A 1066 17.01 -2.37 -1.41
C ALA A 1066 18.16 -2.18 -0.40
N LYS A 1067 17.89 -1.57 0.77
CA LYS A 1067 18.88 -1.45 1.88
C LYS A 1067 19.39 -2.83 2.33
N GLY A 1068 18.54 -3.85 2.30
CA GLY A 1068 18.88 -5.24 2.60
C GLY A 1068 19.91 -5.84 1.62
N PRO A 1069 19.58 -6.01 0.32
CA PRO A 1069 20.52 -6.53 -0.68
C PRO A 1069 21.84 -5.76 -0.77
N PHE A 1070 21.82 -4.42 -0.58
CA PHE A 1070 23.03 -3.60 -0.48
C PHE A 1070 23.97 -4.09 0.63
N LEU A 1071 23.44 -4.36 1.83
CA LEU A 1071 24.22 -4.90 2.97
C LEU A 1071 24.60 -6.38 2.84
N LEU A 1072 23.93 -7.13 1.95
CA LEU A 1072 24.38 -8.43 1.47
C LEU A 1072 25.47 -8.33 0.37
N GLY A 1073 25.90 -7.12 0.02
CA GLY A 1073 26.97 -6.86 -0.95
C GLY A 1073 26.53 -6.89 -2.42
N VAL A 1074 25.23 -7.03 -2.70
CA VAL A 1074 24.68 -7.12 -4.07
C VAL A 1074 24.99 -5.84 -4.85
N ARG A 1075 25.67 -6.00 -5.99
CA ARG A 1075 26.09 -4.90 -6.86
C ARG A 1075 25.14 -4.65 -8.04
N ALA A 1076 24.50 -5.70 -8.54
CA ALA A 1076 23.53 -5.61 -9.61
C ALA A 1076 22.42 -6.66 -9.45
N VAL A 1077 21.28 -6.36 -10.05
CA VAL A 1077 20.20 -7.33 -10.30
C VAL A 1077 20.05 -7.47 -11.82
N ILE A 1078 19.75 -8.68 -12.30
CA ILE A 1078 19.37 -8.94 -13.70
C ILE A 1078 18.00 -9.60 -13.69
N ALA A 1079 17.00 -8.95 -14.27
CA ALA A 1079 15.60 -9.38 -14.27
C ALA A 1079 14.97 -9.33 -15.68
N GLU A 1080 13.85 -10.03 -15.90
CA GLU A 1080 13.04 -9.84 -17.11
C GLU A 1080 12.25 -8.52 -17.03
N SER A 1081 11.73 -8.17 -15.85
CA SER A 1081 11.15 -6.86 -15.57
C SER A 1081 11.15 -6.54 -14.07
N TYR A 1082 11.12 -5.24 -13.74
CA TYR A 1082 11.06 -4.71 -12.37
C TYR A 1082 9.70 -4.05 -12.12
N GLU A 1083 9.25 -4.06 -10.87
CA GLU A 1083 8.20 -3.15 -10.42
C GLU A 1083 8.75 -1.75 -10.10
N ARG A 1084 7.99 -0.69 -10.41
CA ARG A 1084 8.48 0.70 -10.51
C ARG A 1084 9.22 1.14 -9.24
N ILE A 1085 8.52 1.04 -8.12
CA ILE A 1085 9.02 1.52 -6.81
C ILE A 1085 10.27 0.73 -6.40
N HIS A 1086 10.33 -0.58 -6.71
CA HIS A 1086 11.50 -1.37 -6.36
C HIS A 1086 12.72 -1.00 -7.22
N ARG A 1087 12.53 -0.78 -8.53
CA ARG A 1087 13.60 -0.28 -9.42
C ARG A 1087 14.24 1.00 -8.87
N SER A 1088 13.43 2.02 -8.57
CA SER A 1088 13.94 3.29 -8.04
C SER A 1088 14.59 3.15 -6.66
N ASN A 1089 14.12 2.23 -5.80
CA ASN A 1089 14.79 1.93 -4.52
C ASN A 1089 16.18 1.27 -4.72
N LEU A 1090 16.34 0.37 -5.72
CA LEU A 1090 17.66 -0.21 -6.05
C LEU A 1090 18.65 0.88 -6.49
N VAL A 1091 18.22 1.77 -7.40
CA VAL A 1091 19.00 2.93 -7.86
C VAL A 1091 19.34 3.87 -6.70
N GLY A 1092 18.38 4.14 -5.80
CA GLY A 1092 18.59 4.96 -4.61
C GLY A 1092 19.68 4.43 -3.68
N MET A 1093 19.89 3.11 -3.64
CA MET A 1093 21.00 2.45 -2.92
C MET A 1093 22.25 2.19 -3.77
N GLY A 1094 22.30 2.68 -5.00
CA GLY A 1094 23.44 2.46 -5.91
C GLY A 1094 23.59 1.03 -6.44
N ILE A 1095 22.57 0.17 -6.28
CA ILE A 1095 22.51 -1.16 -6.90
C ILE A 1095 22.09 -0.98 -8.36
N ILE A 1096 22.80 -1.62 -9.29
CA ILE A 1096 22.52 -1.48 -10.73
C ILE A 1096 21.34 -2.38 -11.14
N PRO A 1097 20.21 -1.84 -11.62
CA PRO A 1097 19.17 -2.64 -12.25
C PRO A 1097 19.51 -2.89 -13.72
N LEU A 1098 19.76 -4.14 -14.07
CA LEU A 1098 19.89 -4.60 -15.45
C LEU A 1098 18.64 -5.39 -15.85
N GLN A 1099 18.19 -5.23 -17.09
CA GLN A 1099 17.08 -5.99 -17.64
C GLN A 1099 17.58 -6.84 -18.82
N TYR A 1100 17.07 -8.06 -18.98
CA TYR A 1100 17.33 -8.85 -20.19
C TYR A 1100 16.79 -8.14 -21.45
N MET A 1101 17.34 -8.47 -22.63
CA MET A 1101 16.79 -7.99 -23.91
C MET A 1101 15.38 -8.57 -24.15
N SER A 1102 14.59 -7.92 -25.00
CA SER A 1102 13.23 -8.39 -25.32
C SER A 1102 13.24 -9.83 -25.88
N GLY A 1103 12.60 -10.76 -25.18
CA GLY A 1103 12.57 -12.19 -25.51
C GLY A 1103 13.70 -13.03 -24.90
N GLU A 1104 14.70 -12.42 -24.26
CA GLU A 1104 15.76 -13.10 -23.53
C GLU A 1104 15.45 -13.24 -22.04
N ASN A 1105 15.90 -14.33 -21.42
CA ASN A 1105 15.92 -14.53 -19.98
C ASN A 1105 16.95 -15.60 -19.58
N ALA A 1106 17.08 -15.87 -18.27
CA ALA A 1106 18.01 -16.88 -17.76
C ALA A 1106 17.84 -18.27 -18.41
N THR A 1107 16.62 -18.68 -18.75
CA THR A 1107 16.34 -19.99 -19.35
C THR A 1107 16.73 -20.03 -20.83
N THR A 1108 16.31 -19.04 -21.63
CA THR A 1108 16.64 -18.97 -23.08
C THR A 1108 18.12 -18.73 -23.33
N LEU A 1109 18.77 -17.95 -22.46
CA LEU A 1109 20.22 -17.74 -22.46
C LEU A 1109 21.01 -18.90 -21.83
N GLY A 1110 20.36 -19.95 -21.30
CA GLY A 1110 21.04 -21.09 -20.68
C GLY A 1110 22.00 -20.67 -19.56
N ILE A 1111 21.50 -19.86 -18.62
CA ILE A 1111 22.19 -19.34 -17.43
C ILE A 1111 21.67 -20.11 -16.21
N THR A 1112 22.57 -20.80 -15.50
CA THR A 1112 22.20 -21.60 -14.32
C THR A 1112 22.25 -20.80 -13.02
N GLY A 1113 23.00 -19.70 -12.99
CA GLY A 1113 23.35 -18.95 -11.78
C GLY A 1113 24.53 -19.55 -11.01
N LYS A 1114 25.24 -20.55 -11.58
CA LYS A 1114 26.49 -21.11 -11.05
C LYS A 1114 27.73 -20.54 -11.73
N GLU A 1115 27.55 -19.70 -12.74
CA GLU A 1115 28.61 -19.06 -13.50
C GLU A 1115 29.17 -17.83 -12.77
N ALA A 1116 30.33 -17.35 -13.20
CA ALA A 1116 30.88 -16.05 -12.80
C ALA A 1116 30.52 -14.99 -13.85
N PHE A 1117 30.02 -13.85 -13.40
CA PHE A 1117 29.45 -12.78 -14.23
C PHE A 1117 30.32 -11.52 -14.17
N THR A 1118 30.70 -10.99 -15.33
CA THR A 1118 31.45 -9.74 -15.45
C THR A 1118 30.63 -8.72 -16.23
N ILE A 1119 30.21 -7.64 -15.56
CA ILE A 1119 29.38 -6.55 -16.08
C ILE A 1119 30.29 -5.36 -16.36
N LYS A 1120 30.48 -5.04 -17.65
CA LYS A 1120 31.41 -3.98 -18.08
C LYS A 1120 30.69 -2.65 -18.22
N LEU A 1121 31.02 -1.70 -17.34
CA LEU A 1121 30.52 -0.33 -17.38
C LEU A 1121 31.51 0.58 -18.13
N PRO A 1122 31.07 1.35 -19.14
CA PRO A 1122 31.88 2.40 -19.76
C PRO A 1122 32.00 3.64 -18.85
N GLU A 1123 32.93 4.53 -19.16
CA GLU A 1123 33.16 5.78 -18.44
C GLU A 1123 31.95 6.74 -18.55
N GLU A 1124 31.35 6.84 -19.74
CA GLU A 1124 30.15 7.64 -19.98
C GLU A 1124 28.90 6.75 -19.95
N LEU A 1125 28.17 6.76 -18.82
CA LEU A 1125 26.87 6.10 -18.69
C LEU A 1125 25.71 7.00 -19.16
N LYS A 1126 24.77 6.40 -19.90
CA LYS A 1126 23.56 7.02 -20.45
C LYS A 1126 22.32 6.20 -20.11
N THR A 1127 21.15 6.84 -20.11
CA THR A 1127 19.87 6.19 -19.78
C THR A 1127 19.55 5.10 -20.81
N GLY A 1128 18.92 4.01 -20.36
CA GLY A 1128 18.52 2.88 -21.22
C GLY A 1128 19.62 2.15 -21.99
N MET A 1129 20.91 2.45 -21.77
CA MET A 1129 21.99 1.95 -22.63
C MET A 1129 22.21 0.44 -22.52
N THR A 1130 22.66 -0.19 -23.62
CA THR A 1130 23.02 -1.61 -23.62
C THR A 1130 24.35 -1.86 -22.89
N ILE A 1131 24.33 -2.73 -21.87
CA ILE A 1131 25.50 -3.17 -21.10
C ILE A 1131 25.76 -4.66 -21.39
N PRO A 1132 26.98 -5.04 -21.83
CA PRO A 1132 27.34 -6.43 -22.07
C PRO A 1132 27.72 -7.14 -20.76
N VAL A 1133 27.18 -8.33 -20.57
CA VAL A 1133 27.49 -9.23 -19.44
C VAL A 1133 28.26 -10.44 -19.97
N GLN A 1134 29.47 -10.64 -19.46
CA GLN A 1134 30.34 -11.77 -19.83
C GLN A 1134 30.26 -12.88 -18.79
N MET A 1135 30.36 -14.12 -19.28
CA MET A 1135 30.12 -15.36 -18.52
C MET A 1135 31.08 -16.44 -19.04
N GLY A 1136 32.35 -16.33 -18.64
CA GLY A 1136 33.46 -17.05 -19.28
C GLY A 1136 33.58 -16.66 -20.77
N ASN A 1137 33.62 -17.66 -21.66
CA ASN A 1137 33.67 -17.45 -23.12
C ASN A 1137 32.32 -17.06 -23.75
N ARG A 1138 31.25 -16.93 -22.95
CA ARG A 1138 29.90 -16.54 -23.39
C ARG A 1138 29.62 -15.10 -23.00
N SER A 1139 28.76 -14.41 -23.74
CA SER A 1139 28.27 -13.08 -23.37
C SER A 1139 26.86 -12.84 -23.89
N PHE A 1140 26.09 -12.05 -23.15
CA PHE A 1140 24.76 -11.58 -23.53
C PHE A 1140 24.64 -10.08 -23.24
N ASN A 1141 23.58 -9.45 -23.76
CA ASN A 1141 23.33 -8.02 -23.57
C ASN A 1141 22.24 -7.80 -22.52
N THR A 1142 22.28 -6.63 -21.88
CA THR A 1142 21.25 -6.19 -20.94
C THR A 1142 20.98 -4.70 -21.14
N ILE A 1143 19.78 -4.25 -20.80
CA ILE A 1143 19.40 -2.83 -20.79
C ILE A 1143 19.69 -2.26 -19.40
N LEU A 1144 20.43 -1.16 -19.34
CA LEU A 1144 20.69 -0.41 -18.11
C LEU A 1144 19.46 0.38 -17.69
N ARG A 1145 18.81 -0.02 -16.60
CA ARG A 1145 17.53 0.56 -16.14
C ARG A 1145 17.70 1.71 -15.15
N PHE A 1146 18.68 2.58 -15.44
CA PHE A 1146 18.61 3.98 -15.04
C PHE A 1146 17.78 4.69 -16.11
N ASP A 1147 16.59 5.14 -15.73
CA ASP A 1147 15.64 5.70 -16.69
C ASP A 1147 15.89 7.21 -16.90
N THR A 1148 16.57 7.87 -15.96
CA THR A 1148 16.69 9.35 -15.86
C THR A 1148 18.13 9.84 -15.58
N ASP A 1149 18.46 11.07 -15.99
CA ASP A 1149 19.74 11.72 -15.66
C ASP A 1149 19.93 11.95 -14.15
N VAL A 1150 18.83 12.14 -13.43
CA VAL A 1150 18.82 12.30 -11.97
C VAL A 1150 19.16 10.95 -11.31
N GLU A 1151 18.64 9.85 -11.84
CA GLU A 1151 19.01 8.49 -11.42
C GLU A 1151 20.48 8.16 -11.73
N LEU A 1152 20.99 8.52 -12.92
CA LEU A 1152 22.42 8.43 -13.23
C LEU A 1152 23.28 9.25 -12.26
N THR A 1153 22.79 10.40 -11.82
CA THR A 1153 23.47 11.25 -10.83
C THR A 1153 23.49 10.59 -9.44
N TYR A 1154 22.39 9.99 -8.99
CA TYR A 1154 22.36 9.22 -7.74
C TYR A 1154 23.33 8.03 -7.78
N PHE A 1155 23.38 7.27 -8.89
CA PHE A 1155 24.34 6.19 -9.05
C PHE A 1155 25.79 6.68 -9.01
N LYS A 1156 26.13 7.77 -9.73
CA LYS A 1156 27.47 8.39 -9.71
C LYS A 1156 27.89 8.89 -8.32
N HIS A 1157 26.94 9.22 -7.44
CA HIS A 1157 27.22 9.57 -6.03
C HIS A 1157 27.29 8.35 -5.09
N GLY A 1158 26.96 7.15 -5.56
CA GLY A 1158 26.89 5.91 -4.77
C GLY A 1158 25.57 5.73 -4.01
N GLY A 1159 24.54 6.52 -4.33
CA GLY A 1159 23.24 6.52 -3.67
C GLY A 1159 22.64 7.92 -3.55
N ILE A 1160 21.33 8.00 -3.41
CA ILE A 1160 20.58 9.27 -3.32
C ILE A 1160 20.82 10.02 -2.01
N LEU A 1161 20.96 9.30 -0.89
CA LEU A 1161 21.32 9.90 0.41
C LEU A 1161 22.76 10.44 0.37
N ASN A 1162 23.69 9.71 -0.26
CA ASN A 1162 25.08 10.13 -0.51
C ASN A 1162 25.15 11.33 -1.48
N TYR A 1163 24.17 11.49 -2.37
CA TYR A 1163 23.99 12.72 -3.15
C TYR A 1163 23.51 13.88 -2.27
N MET A 1164 22.50 13.67 -1.42
CA MET A 1164 21.98 14.73 -0.55
C MET A 1164 22.99 15.21 0.51
N ILE A 1165 23.80 14.32 1.10
CA ILE A 1165 24.92 14.72 1.98
C ILE A 1165 25.87 15.66 1.23
N ARG A 1166 26.30 15.31 0.01
CA ARG A 1166 27.20 16.15 -0.81
C ARG A 1166 26.57 17.46 -1.30
N LYS A 1167 25.24 17.52 -1.42
CA LYS A 1167 24.50 18.76 -1.76
C LYS A 1167 24.37 19.73 -0.57
N MET A 1168 24.53 19.23 0.66
CA MET A 1168 24.30 19.99 1.90
C MET A 1168 25.57 20.51 2.55
N ILE A 1169 26.74 19.89 2.35
CA ILE A 1169 28.04 20.41 2.84
C ILE A 1169 28.37 21.78 2.21
#